data_AF-V9FVI0-F1
#
_entry.id   AF-V9FVI0-F1
#
_cell.length_a   1.000
_cell.length_b   1.000
_cell.length_c   1.000
_cell.angle_alpha   90.00
_cell.angle_beta   90.00
_cell.angle_gamma   90.00
#
_symmetry.space_group_name_H-M   'P 1'
#
loop_
_entity.id
_entity.type
_entity.pdbx_description
1 polymer ?
#
loop_
_entity_poly.entity_id
_entity_poly.type
_entity_poly.pdbx_seq_one_letter_code
_entity_poly.pdbx_strand_id
1 'polypeptide(L)'
;MPSASPLSTLSATLLASVPADASEQELQDVDWIAVSSALKALHLRTQEELMELGTALDRVETPDRINTVEERGDVLAVHNELKSLQPQLTVTEQHFLQLESIVRPGLSKLQTLQSRAKYLEAAVQVEKLSQKAKKQAVQATPDALEAFKTFATCAAAIPNEFSVIKREAARRVEDLSVDLRQFAVEKLQLALEKVGWPEPLKTQQELTEKETELHEVSKAFGYLLTLQLTQQPKSTTTTDLWAMDCVLDPLLLRFRYHFERHESATNRLSKPEWYLTHVHEQTNAHTRFLAHSLTPELHRHREEVHCWDAQILLLRGLVKAASRKLTQDLPTLLAYSPLLCHTLDEVLLFEQNIDEDIGYGSWASADRRAYPRCIDVFTSNSDVLFAWTSADVEYAHRVLSATLETESSGDKKNLVWQLEDDATTSEQELVPPVAQRFVALLDFLSQRFMLMETEEHRYLYVMQVHLPLLRRFGQQCDARGRRLVNALTKNTQSSWGELFVVVNALQHVAQTLAIWEQSSVFLELSRKVARSETTRAQVLRMHVAYSKQVLVRASAAVLATEEATAVRQALAGPGAMIGPTAALTAAYSVGSKTMKSLFRRAETDGKIEAPVDSSPAAEATDNDNNSAEDQDDPETLVFSHTIFELQIAELKALASTLLEAGKNALVRTVERDVENYRSSPFWTETYDDNADEKQIVTGVSCELAGCYTLVRNVLLCARKLLVSECWPALWKPLASALDNALFDAFYNPAVTEDSSQLSCAGERQFVEDIKALVAVFTAGSSKALPRSYLRLTRELCHLLEMPAARLRDVFRALGDEATAESEAPVEQLTTILEACGVFSLTPAQVVRICTTRLDVHGRETTTSLA
;
A
#
# COMPACT_ATOMS: atom_id res chain seq x y z
N MET A 1 -68.91 -91.34 5.11
CA MET A 1 -69.06 -90.59 6.38
C MET A 1 -67.91 -89.61 6.46
N PRO A 2 -68.02 -88.43 5.81
CA PRO A 2 -66.93 -87.46 5.79
C PRO A 2 -66.97 -86.65 7.09
N SER A 3 -65.81 -86.59 7.74
CA SER A 3 -65.51 -85.79 8.92
C SER A 3 -65.96 -84.34 8.74
N ALA A 4 -66.60 -83.77 9.76
CA ALA A 4 -66.95 -82.36 9.81
C ALA A 4 -65.74 -81.47 9.44
N SER A 5 -65.98 -80.44 8.63
CA SER A 5 -64.92 -79.55 8.12
C SER A 5 -64.30 -78.72 9.24
N PRO A 6 -62.96 -78.53 9.26
CA PRO A 6 -62.25 -77.75 10.29
C PRO A 6 -62.70 -76.28 10.36
N LEU A 7 -63.28 -75.75 9.28
CA LEU A 7 -63.89 -74.41 9.22
C LEU A 7 -65.21 -74.31 10.01
N SER A 8 -66.01 -75.39 10.05
CA SER A 8 -67.24 -75.43 10.86
C SER A 8 -66.92 -75.48 12.36
N THR A 9 -65.81 -76.12 12.72
CA THR A 9 -65.34 -76.22 14.11
C THR A 9 -64.79 -74.88 14.61
N LEU A 10 -64.07 -74.13 13.78
CA LEU A 10 -63.49 -72.83 14.15
C LEU A 10 -64.55 -71.72 14.23
N SER A 11 -65.53 -71.72 13.32
CA SER A 11 -66.71 -70.85 13.39
C SER A 11 -67.53 -71.10 14.68
N ALA A 12 -67.73 -72.38 15.04
CA ALA A 12 -68.39 -72.75 16.29
C ALA A 12 -67.57 -72.36 17.55
N THR A 13 -66.23 -72.37 17.48
CA THR A 13 -65.36 -72.02 18.62
C THR A 13 -65.30 -70.50 18.85
N LEU A 14 -65.31 -69.72 17.76
CA LEU A 14 -65.38 -68.24 17.81
C LEU A 14 -66.76 -67.72 18.21
N LEU A 15 -67.84 -68.40 17.82
CA LEU A 15 -69.20 -68.06 18.26
C LEU A 15 -69.48 -68.51 19.70
N ALA A 16 -68.81 -69.56 20.20
CA ALA A 16 -68.98 -70.03 21.58
C ALA A 16 -68.19 -69.22 22.63
N SER A 17 -67.20 -68.43 22.22
CA SER A 17 -66.36 -67.63 23.11
C SER A 17 -66.91 -66.22 23.39
N VAL A 18 -68.06 -65.87 22.83
CA VAL A 18 -68.73 -64.59 23.10
C VAL A 18 -70.20 -64.86 23.46
N PRO A 19 -70.60 -64.77 24.74
CA PRO A 19 -72.01 -64.81 25.12
C PRO A 19 -72.76 -63.65 24.46
N ALA A 20 -73.95 -63.91 23.95
CA ALA A 20 -74.75 -62.95 23.18
C ALA A 20 -75.27 -61.74 23.98
N ASP A 21 -75.02 -61.67 25.29
CA ASP A 21 -75.41 -60.55 26.18
C ASP A 21 -74.37 -60.32 27.30
N ALA A 22 -73.11 -60.05 26.92
CA ALA A 22 -72.04 -59.74 27.87
C ALA A 22 -71.85 -58.21 28.05
N SER A 23 -71.82 -57.76 29.31
CA SER A 23 -71.55 -56.36 29.69
C SER A 23 -70.10 -55.92 29.39
N GLU A 24 -69.84 -54.60 29.31
CA GLU A 24 -68.53 -53.98 29.00
C GLU A 24 -67.33 -54.47 29.84
N GLN A 25 -67.54 -55.20 30.95
CA GLN A 25 -66.47 -55.77 31.76
C GLN A 25 -65.89 -57.10 31.25
N GLU A 26 -66.60 -57.89 30.44
CA GLU A 26 -66.08 -59.19 29.96
C GLU A 26 -65.26 -59.08 28.65
N LEU A 27 -65.29 -57.92 27.99
CA LEU A 27 -64.48 -57.62 26.78
C LEU A 27 -63.03 -57.21 27.10
N GLN A 28 -62.68 -57.01 28.38
CA GLN A 28 -61.32 -56.66 28.81
C GLN A 28 -60.36 -57.87 28.86
N ASP A 29 -60.87 -59.11 28.94
CA ASP A 29 -60.05 -60.32 29.05
C ASP A 29 -59.77 -61.02 27.70
N VAL A 30 -60.20 -60.44 26.58
CA VAL A 30 -59.89 -60.99 25.24
C VAL A 30 -58.59 -60.38 24.74
N ASP A 31 -57.57 -61.22 24.57
CA ASP A 31 -56.27 -60.81 24.01
C ASP A 31 -56.41 -60.55 22.49
N TRP A 32 -56.79 -59.31 22.16
CA TRP A 32 -56.97 -58.85 20.78
C TRP A 32 -55.68 -58.91 19.94
N ILE A 33 -54.51 -58.96 20.58
CA ILE A 33 -53.23 -59.15 19.89
C ILE A 33 -53.14 -60.60 19.40
N ALA A 34 -53.55 -61.58 20.21
CA ALA A 34 -53.64 -62.98 19.80
C ALA A 34 -54.62 -63.17 18.64
N VAL A 35 -55.80 -62.52 18.68
CA VAL A 35 -56.80 -62.58 17.59
C VAL A 35 -56.29 -61.90 16.31
N SER A 36 -55.64 -60.73 16.42
CA SER A 36 -55.04 -60.05 15.26
C SER A 36 -53.89 -60.85 14.65
N SER A 37 -53.07 -61.50 15.49
CA SER A 37 -51.98 -62.37 15.02
C SER A 37 -52.49 -63.62 14.32
N ALA A 38 -53.56 -64.24 14.84
CA ALA A 38 -54.21 -65.39 14.22
C ALA A 38 -54.84 -65.02 12.87
N LEU A 39 -55.46 -63.84 12.76
CA LEU A 39 -56.00 -63.32 11.49
C LEU A 39 -54.90 -62.99 10.47
N LYS A 40 -53.76 -62.42 10.91
CA LYS A 40 -52.61 -62.19 10.02
C LYS A 40 -51.98 -63.49 9.54
N ALA A 41 -51.86 -64.50 10.41
CA ALA A 41 -51.36 -65.82 10.06
C ALA A 41 -52.31 -66.54 9.09
N LEU A 42 -53.63 -66.40 9.27
CA LEU A 42 -54.63 -66.92 8.35
C LEU A 42 -54.54 -66.23 6.98
N HIS A 43 -54.42 -64.90 6.96
CA HIS A 43 -54.27 -64.14 5.71
C HIS A 43 -53.01 -64.53 4.94
N LEU A 44 -51.87 -64.68 5.63
CA LEU A 44 -50.62 -65.11 5.02
C LEU A 44 -50.74 -66.52 4.45
N ARG A 45 -51.35 -67.46 5.19
CA ARG A 45 -51.64 -68.82 4.69
C ARG A 45 -52.53 -68.82 3.46
N THR A 46 -53.60 -68.02 3.46
CA THR A 46 -54.47 -67.93 2.28
C THR A 46 -53.75 -67.31 1.08
N GLN A 47 -52.78 -66.42 1.31
CA GLN A 47 -51.99 -65.81 0.25
C GLN A 47 -50.94 -66.79 -0.30
N GLU A 48 -50.36 -67.63 0.56
CA GLU A 48 -49.49 -68.74 0.18
C GLU A 48 -50.25 -69.82 -0.61
N GLU A 49 -51.46 -70.21 -0.16
CA GLU A 49 -52.34 -71.15 -0.88
C GLU A 49 -52.78 -70.59 -2.25
N LEU A 50 -53.07 -69.29 -2.35
CA LEU A 50 -53.38 -68.63 -3.62
C LEU A 50 -52.16 -68.54 -4.56
N MET A 51 -50.95 -68.35 -4.01
CA MET A 51 -49.71 -68.43 -4.80
C MET A 51 -49.43 -69.86 -5.28
N GLU A 52 -49.64 -70.89 -4.45
CA GLU A 52 -49.52 -72.29 -4.87
C GLU A 52 -50.52 -72.64 -5.98
N LEU A 53 -51.77 -72.18 -5.87
CA LEU A 53 -52.78 -72.34 -6.94
C LEU A 53 -52.42 -71.56 -8.21
N GLY A 54 -51.87 -70.34 -8.09
CA GLY A 54 -51.38 -69.55 -9.21
C GLY A 54 -50.22 -70.23 -9.95
N THR A 55 -49.25 -70.77 -9.21
CA THR A 55 -48.11 -71.51 -9.79
C THR A 55 -48.50 -72.87 -10.39
N ALA A 56 -49.59 -73.49 -9.91
CA ALA A 56 -50.17 -74.69 -10.52
C ALA A 56 -50.92 -74.37 -11.84
N LEU A 57 -51.51 -73.17 -11.94
CA LEU A 57 -52.22 -72.71 -13.14
C LEU A 57 -51.26 -72.28 -14.27
N ASP A 58 -50.15 -71.63 -13.93
CA ASP A 58 -49.12 -71.19 -14.90
C ASP A 58 -48.30 -72.35 -15.52
N ARG A 59 -48.37 -73.57 -14.96
CA ARG A 59 -47.68 -74.76 -15.51
C ARG A 59 -48.40 -75.42 -16.68
N VAL A 60 -49.59 -74.95 -17.08
CA VAL A 60 -50.45 -75.65 -18.06
C VAL A 60 -50.43 -75.03 -19.47
N GLU A 61 -49.75 -73.91 -19.71
CA GLU A 61 -49.73 -73.28 -21.05
C GLU A 61 -48.44 -73.50 -21.86
N THR A 62 -48.61 -74.34 -22.91
CA THR A 62 -47.92 -74.42 -24.23
C THR A 62 -46.83 -75.49 -24.44
N PRO A 63 -46.65 -76.04 -25.68
CA PRO A 63 -47.54 -76.13 -26.86
C PRO A 63 -47.64 -77.57 -27.44
N ASP A 64 -48.37 -77.69 -28.55
CA ASP A 64 -48.32 -78.76 -29.58
C ASP A 64 -49.34 -79.91 -29.58
N ARG A 65 -50.23 -79.77 -30.58
CA ARG A 65 -50.65 -80.77 -31.58
C ARG A 65 -51.71 -81.82 -31.20
N ILE A 66 -52.92 -81.52 -31.68
CA ILE A 66 -53.74 -82.36 -32.58
C ILE A 66 -53.96 -83.82 -32.09
N ASN A 67 -55.05 -84.09 -31.36
CA ASN A 67 -56.23 -84.77 -31.90
C ASN A 67 -57.28 -85.15 -30.84
N THR A 68 -58.54 -85.02 -31.26
CA THR A 68 -59.73 -85.80 -30.87
C THR A 68 -60.21 -85.75 -29.40
N VAL A 69 -61.12 -84.80 -29.16
CA VAL A 69 -62.45 -84.98 -28.53
C VAL A 69 -62.63 -86.25 -27.69
N GLU A 70 -62.31 -86.20 -26.38
CA GLU A 70 -63.03 -86.96 -25.33
C GLU A 70 -62.60 -86.63 -23.86
N GLU A 71 -62.15 -85.42 -23.54
CA GLU A 71 -61.83 -85.04 -22.13
C GLU A 71 -62.43 -83.68 -21.73
N ARG A 72 -63.62 -83.37 -22.26
CA ARG A 72 -64.40 -82.20 -21.83
C ARG A 72 -65.08 -82.39 -20.46
N GLY A 73 -65.10 -83.60 -19.88
CA GLY A 73 -65.79 -83.86 -18.62
C GLY A 73 -65.14 -83.17 -17.43
N ASP A 74 -63.84 -83.40 -17.23
CA ASP A 74 -63.13 -82.96 -16.02
C ASP A 74 -62.82 -81.46 -16.04
N VAL A 75 -62.52 -80.90 -17.23
CA VAL A 75 -62.33 -79.45 -17.40
C VAL A 75 -63.67 -78.70 -17.31
N LEU A 76 -64.80 -79.26 -17.79
CA LEU A 76 -66.12 -78.68 -17.50
C LEU A 76 -66.49 -78.82 -16.03
N ALA A 77 -66.11 -79.91 -15.35
CA ALA A 77 -66.40 -80.10 -13.93
C ALA A 77 -65.67 -79.03 -13.11
N VAL A 78 -64.37 -78.83 -13.34
CA VAL A 78 -63.57 -77.78 -12.70
C VAL A 78 -64.06 -76.38 -13.09
N HIS A 79 -64.40 -76.14 -14.36
CA HIS A 79 -64.97 -74.85 -14.80
C HIS A 79 -66.34 -74.57 -14.15
N ASN A 80 -67.19 -75.59 -14.01
CA ASN A 80 -68.48 -75.47 -13.35
C ASN A 80 -68.31 -75.27 -11.83
N GLU A 81 -67.33 -75.93 -11.21
CA GLU A 81 -66.97 -75.69 -9.80
C GLU A 81 -66.44 -74.26 -9.60
N LEU A 82 -65.50 -73.79 -10.44
CA LEU A 82 -65.01 -72.39 -10.43
C LEU A 82 -66.13 -71.38 -10.66
N LYS A 83 -67.05 -71.68 -11.59
CA LYS A 83 -68.23 -70.85 -11.86
C LYS A 83 -69.24 -70.89 -10.72
N SER A 84 -69.27 -71.98 -9.93
CA SER A 84 -70.06 -72.09 -8.70
C SER A 84 -69.41 -71.38 -7.50
N LEU A 85 -68.07 -71.28 -7.49
CA LEU A 85 -67.29 -70.60 -6.46
C LEU A 85 -67.19 -69.09 -6.70
N GLN A 86 -67.28 -68.63 -7.95
CA GLN A 86 -67.27 -67.20 -8.30
C GLN A 86 -68.36 -66.37 -7.60
N PRO A 87 -69.64 -66.79 -7.54
CA PRO A 87 -70.64 -66.10 -6.74
C PRO A 87 -70.30 -66.13 -5.24
N GLN A 88 -69.75 -67.22 -4.71
CA GLN A 88 -69.30 -67.29 -3.31
C GLN A 88 -68.15 -66.32 -3.03
N LEU A 89 -67.22 -66.14 -3.97
CA LEU A 89 -66.13 -65.18 -3.88
C LEU A 89 -66.65 -63.74 -3.92
N THR A 90 -67.59 -63.42 -4.82
CA THR A 90 -68.21 -62.08 -4.87
C THR A 90 -69.03 -61.76 -3.61
N VAL A 91 -69.70 -62.74 -3.01
CA VAL A 91 -70.38 -62.59 -1.72
C VAL A 91 -69.35 -62.36 -0.60
N THR A 92 -68.22 -63.06 -0.65
CA THR A 92 -67.13 -62.90 0.32
C THR A 92 -66.47 -61.52 0.18
N GLU A 93 -66.23 -61.03 -1.03
CA GLU A 93 -65.74 -59.67 -1.30
C GLU A 93 -66.72 -58.60 -0.82
N GLN A 94 -68.03 -58.76 -1.08
CA GLN A 94 -69.05 -57.86 -0.56
C GLN A 94 -69.10 -57.88 0.98
N HIS A 95 -68.93 -59.06 1.59
CA HIS A 95 -68.85 -59.20 3.03
C HIS A 95 -67.61 -58.52 3.62
N PHE A 96 -66.44 -58.62 2.94
CA PHE A 96 -65.24 -57.88 3.33
C PHE A 96 -65.41 -56.37 3.18
N LEU A 97 -66.05 -55.87 2.12
CA LEU A 97 -66.36 -54.45 1.95
C LEU A 97 -67.35 -53.95 3.03
N GLN A 98 -68.32 -54.78 3.43
CA GLN A 98 -69.23 -54.48 4.53
C GLN A 98 -68.50 -54.46 5.89
N LEU A 99 -67.67 -55.45 6.17
CA LEU A 99 -66.78 -55.48 7.34
C LEU A 99 -65.87 -54.25 7.37
N GLU A 100 -65.28 -53.88 6.24
CA GLU A 100 -64.45 -52.68 6.12
C GLU A 100 -65.27 -51.41 6.37
N SER A 101 -66.53 -51.35 5.91
CA SER A 101 -67.43 -50.23 6.18
C SER A 101 -67.80 -50.07 7.66
N ILE A 102 -67.83 -51.18 8.41
CA ILE A 102 -68.12 -51.22 9.85
C ILE A 102 -66.86 -50.93 10.68
N VAL A 103 -65.72 -51.49 10.30
CA VAL A 103 -64.46 -51.39 11.06
C VAL A 103 -63.73 -50.07 10.80
N ARG A 104 -63.76 -49.54 9.57
CA ARG A 104 -63.01 -48.32 9.19
C ARG A 104 -63.36 -47.09 10.05
N PRO A 105 -64.64 -46.80 10.40
CA PRO A 105 -64.99 -45.73 11.33
C PRO A 105 -64.44 -45.93 12.76
N GLY A 106 -64.40 -47.18 13.23
CA GLY A 106 -63.81 -47.53 14.53
C GLY A 106 -62.29 -47.34 14.53
N LEU A 107 -61.62 -47.76 13.45
CA LEU A 107 -60.18 -47.61 13.28
C LEU A 107 -59.77 -46.13 13.16
N SER A 108 -60.54 -45.32 12.42
CA SER A 108 -60.28 -43.88 12.30
C SER A 108 -60.55 -43.14 13.61
N LYS A 109 -61.58 -43.54 14.38
CA LYS A 109 -61.81 -43.02 15.73
C LYS A 109 -60.67 -43.37 16.68
N LEU A 110 -60.16 -44.61 16.62
CA LEU A 110 -59.02 -45.05 17.43
C LEU A 110 -57.74 -44.29 17.06
N GLN A 111 -57.45 -44.11 15.77
CA GLN A 111 -56.35 -43.27 15.29
C GLN A 111 -56.47 -41.82 15.78
N THR A 112 -57.69 -41.26 15.75
CA THR A 112 -57.97 -39.90 16.24
C THR A 112 -57.80 -39.78 17.77
N LEU A 113 -58.20 -40.80 18.53
CA LEU A 113 -57.98 -40.84 19.98
C LEU A 113 -56.50 -41.01 20.31
N GLN A 114 -55.77 -41.82 19.54
CA GLN A 114 -54.34 -42.01 19.71
C GLN A 114 -53.56 -40.72 19.39
N SER A 115 -53.94 -39.97 18.35
CA SER A 115 -53.31 -38.68 18.04
C SER A 115 -53.60 -37.63 19.11
N ARG A 116 -54.83 -37.60 19.65
CA ARG A 116 -55.19 -36.73 20.80
C ARG A 116 -54.44 -37.10 22.08
N ALA A 117 -54.28 -38.39 22.36
CA ALA A 117 -53.49 -38.84 23.52
C ALA A 117 -52.03 -38.39 23.41
N LYS A 118 -51.40 -38.57 22.23
CA LYS A 118 -50.04 -38.08 21.95
C LYS A 118 -49.92 -36.55 22.07
N TYR A 119 -50.94 -35.81 21.61
CA TYR A 119 -50.99 -34.36 21.76
C TYR A 119 -51.03 -33.92 23.23
N LEU A 120 -51.91 -34.55 24.03
CA LEU A 120 -52.01 -34.26 25.47
C LEU A 120 -50.74 -34.66 26.22
N GLU A 121 -50.13 -35.79 25.89
CA GLU A 121 -48.86 -36.21 26.45
C GLU A 121 -47.75 -35.19 26.14
N ALA A 122 -47.66 -34.71 24.89
CA ALA A 122 -46.73 -33.64 24.52
C ALA A 122 -47.00 -32.35 25.31
N ALA A 123 -48.27 -31.97 25.52
CA ALA A 123 -48.64 -30.79 26.32
C ALA A 123 -48.18 -30.91 27.78
N VAL A 124 -48.39 -32.08 28.41
CA VAL A 124 -47.96 -32.36 29.79
C VAL A 124 -46.45 -32.35 29.91
N GLN A 125 -45.73 -32.91 28.94
CA GLN A 125 -44.26 -32.89 28.92
C GLN A 125 -43.72 -31.46 28.78
N VAL A 126 -44.30 -30.66 27.87
CA VAL A 126 -43.94 -29.24 27.71
C VAL A 126 -44.15 -28.47 29.00
N GLU A 127 -45.30 -28.63 29.68
CA GLU A 127 -45.56 -27.95 30.96
C GLU A 127 -44.57 -28.38 32.04
N LYS A 128 -44.35 -29.69 32.19
CA LYS A 128 -43.45 -30.25 33.22
C LYS A 128 -42.00 -29.77 33.04
N LEU A 129 -41.48 -29.86 31.81
CA LEU A 129 -40.12 -29.46 31.50
C LEU A 129 -39.94 -27.94 31.56
N SER A 130 -40.90 -27.17 31.04
CA SER A 130 -40.93 -25.71 31.14
C SER A 130 -40.89 -25.24 32.60
N GLN A 131 -41.71 -25.82 33.47
CA GLN A 131 -41.75 -25.45 34.90
C GLN A 131 -40.47 -25.83 35.63
N LYS A 132 -39.92 -27.02 35.34
CA LYS A 132 -38.65 -27.47 35.92
C LYS A 132 -37.52 -26.50 35.53
N ALA A 133 -37.41 -26.19 34.24
CA ALA A 133 -36.38 -25.30 33.73
C ALA A 133 -36.54 -23.88 34.27
N LYS A 134 -37.77 -23.35 34.37
CA LYS A 134 -38.04 -22.03 34.97
C LYS A 134 -37.65 -21.95 36.45
N LYS A 135 -37.90 -22.99 37.24
CA LYS A 135 -37.49 -23.04 38.65
C LYS A 135 -35.97 -23.06 38.82
N GLN A 136 -35.27 -23.75 37.93
CA GLN A 136 -33.81 -23.86 37.99
C GLN A 136 -33.11 -22.63 37.39
N ALA A 137 -33.74 -21.93 36.44
CA ALA A 137 -33.17 -20.75 35.77
C ALA A 137 -32.69 -19.66 36.73
N VAL A 138 -33.41 -19.43 37.83
CA VAL A 138 -33.07 -18.43 38.86
C VAL A 138 -31.68 -18.68 39.47
N GLN A 139 -31.20 -19.92 39.51
CA GLN A 139 -29.92 -20.25 40.13
C GLN A 139 -28.72 -19.98 39.21
N ALA A 140 -28.95 -19.88 37.89
CA ALA A 140 -27.92 -19.70 36.86
C ALA A 140 -26.74 -20.68 37.07
N THR A 141 -27.05 -21.97 37.13
CA THR A 141 -26.11 -23.09 37.33
C THR A 141 -26.04 -23.99 36.10
N PRO A 142 -24.99 -24.84 35.97
CA PRO A 142 -24.93 -25.84 34.89
C PRO A 142 -26.20 -26.70 34.79
N ASP A 143 -26.79 -27.09 35.93
CA ASP A 143 -28.04 -27.84 35.98
C ASP A 143 -29.22 -27.07 35.35
N ALA A 144 -29.25 -25.75 35.50
CA ALA A 144 -30.25 -24.90 34.87
C ALA A 144 -30.09 -24.87 33.34
N LEU A 145 -28.84 -24.86 32.86
CA LEU A 145 -28.55 -24.95 31.42
C LEU A 145 -28.91 -26.33 30.85
N GLU A 146 -28.67 -27.41 31.59
CA GLU A 146 -29.09 -28.76 31.18
C GLU A 146 -30.63 -28.87 31.13
N ALA A 147 -31.32 -28.33 32.13
CA ALA A 147 -32.78 -28.27 32.15
C ALA A 147 -33.35 -27.46 30.97
N PHE A 148 -32.69 -26.36 30.59
CA PHE A 148 -33.02 -25.59 29.39
C PHE A 148 -32.79 -26.41 28.11
N LYS A 149 -31.61 -27.04 27.96
CA LYS A 149 -31.28 -27.87 26.78
C LYS A 149 -32.28 -29.02 26.61
N THR A 150 -32.65 -29.69 27.69
CA THR A 150 -33.64 -30.78 27.65
C THR A 150 -35.03 -30.28 27.23
N PHE A 151 -35.46 -29.12 27.73
CA PHE A 151 -36.73 -28.50 27.31
C PHE A 151 -36.70 -28.04 25.85
N ALA A 152 -35.64 -27.35 25.41
CA ALA A 152 -35.48 -26.90 24.03
C ALA A 152 -35.45 -28.07 23.03
N THR A 153 -34.76 -29.17 23.38
CA THR A 153 -34.74 -30.39 22.58
C THR A 153 -36.14 -31.02 22.49
N CYS A 154 -36.86 -31.07 23.60
CA CYS A 154 -38.25 -31.54 23.62
C CYS A 154 -39.16 -30.69 22.73
N ALA A 155 -39.08 -29.36 22.83
CA ALA A 155 -39.85 -28.42 22.02
C ALA A 155 -39.55 -28.57 20.52
N ALA A 156 -38.29 -28.78 20.15
CA ALA A 156 -37.87 -29.01 18.76
C ALA A 156 -38.38 -30.34 18.19
N ALA A 157 -38.44 -31.39 19.02
CA ALA A 157 -38.90 -32.73 18.63
C ALA A 157 -40.42 -32.85 18.43
N ILE A 158 -41.20 -31.80 18.75
CA ILE A 158 -42.66 -31.81 18.58
C ILE A 158 -43.01 -31.87 17.08
N PRO A 159 -43.85 -32.84 16.65
CA PRO A 159 -44.30 -32.97 15.27
C PRO A 159 -44.99 -31.69 14.75
N ASN A 160 -44.85 -31.42 13.45
CA ASN A 160 -45.48 -30.25 12.81
C ASN A 160 -47.01 -30.28 12.85
N GLU A 161 -47.61 -31.47 12.99
CA GLU A 161 -49.05 -31.68 13.17
C GLU A 161 -49.58 -31.02 14.45
N PHE A 162 -48.74 -30.88 15.49
CA PHE A 162 -49.10 -30.28 16.78
C PHE A 162 -48.72 -28.79 16.83
N SER A 163 -49.13 -28.03 15.82
CA SER A 163 -48.69 -26.65 15.58
C SER A 163 -48.89 -25.70 16.76
N VAL A 164 -49.99 -25.82 17.51
CA VAL A 164 -50.30 -24.95 18.65
C VAL A 164 -49.34 -25.17 19.81
N ILE A 165 -49.17 -26.41 20.26
CA ILE A 165 -48.22 -26.74 21.34
C ILE A 165 -46.80 -26.43 20.88
N LYS A 166 -46.44 -26.73 19.63
CA LYS A 166 -45.10 -26.43 19.10
C LYS A 166 -44.79 -24.94 19.17
N ARG A 167 -45.74 -24.09 18.79
CA ARG A 167 -45.61 -22.63 18.88
C ARG A 167 -45.48 -22.15 20.33
N GLU A 168 -46.32 -22.67 21.23
CA GLU A 168 -46.28 -22.31 22.65
C GLU A 168 -44.98 -22.79 23.33
N ALA A 169 -44.53 -24.00 23.02
CA ALA A 169 -43.25 -24.54 23.50
C ALA A 169 -42.07 -23.69 22.99
N ALA A 170 -42.07 -23.31 21.71
CA ALA A 170 -41.05 -22.42 21.15
C ALA A 170 -41.05 -21.04 21.83
N ARG A 171 -42.22 -20.43 22.03
CA ARG A 171 -42.36 -19.17 22.76
C ARG A 171 -41.79 -19.28 24.18
N ARG A 172 -42.12 -20.34 24.91
CA ARG A 172 -41.60 -20.54 26.28
C ARG A 172 -40.10 -20.79 26.32
N VAL A 173 -39.54 -21.44 25.31
CA VAL A 173 -38.07 -21.58 25.17
C VAL A 173 -37.43 -20.21 24.97
N GLU A 174 -38.02 -19.35 24.14
CA GLU A 174 -37.55 -17.98 23.92
C GLU A 174 -37.65 -17.12 25.19
N ASP A 175 -38.80 -17.11 25.86
CA ASP A 175 -39.01 -16.41 27.14
C ASP A 175 -37.98 -16.88 28.19
N LEU A 176 -37.80 -18.20 28.34
CA LEU A 176 -36.84 -18.78 29.28
C LEU A 176 -35.38 -18.45 28.92
N SER A 177 -35.07 -18.35 27.62
CA SER A 177 -33.75 -17.96 27.13
C SER A 177 -33.40 -16.54 27.56
N VAL A 178 -34.38 -15.62 27.51
CA VAL A 178 -34.24 -14.24 27.99
C VAL A 178 -34.08 -14.21 29.51
N ASP A 179 -34.93 -14.94 30.24
CA ASP A 179 -34.85 -15.04 31.71
C ASP A 179 -33.47 -15.55 32.17
N LEU A 180 -32.97 -16.64 31.56
CA LEU A 180 -31.65 -17.20 31.87
C LEU A 180 -30.52 -16.19 31.65
N ARG A 181 -30.58 -15.43 30.55
CA ARG A 181 -29.59 -14.38 30.28
C ARG A 181 -29.65 -13.30 31.36
N GLN A 182 -30.85 -12.84 31.72
CA GLN A 182 -31.02 -11.83 32.75
C GLN A 182 -30.44 -12.30 34.10
N PHE A 183 -30.81 -13.48 34.58
CA PHE A 183 -30.31 -14.02 35.84
C PHE A 183 -28.79 -14.24 35.83
N ALA A 184 -28.23 -14.68 34.70
CA ALA A 184 -26.79 -14.87 34.55
C ALA A 184 -26.03 -13.53 34.61
N VAL A 185 -26.55 -12.49 33.96
CA VAL A 185 -25.99 -11.13 33.99
C VAL A 185 -26.04 -10.57 35.41
N GLU A 186 -27.19 -10.64 36.08
CA GLU A 186 -27.35 -10.18 37.47
C GLU A 186 -26.38 -10.90 38.42
N LYS A 187 -26.22 -12.22 38.24
CA LYS A 187 -25.28 -13.02 39.04
C LYS A 187 -23.82 -12.61 38.83
N LEU A 188 -23.41 -12.35 37.57
CA LEU A 188 -22.06 -11.89 37.27
C LEU A 188 -21.82 -10.48 37.83
N GLN A 189 -22.78 -9.57 37.68
CA GLN A 189 -22.70 -8.22 38.24
C GLN A 189 -22.52 -8.24 39.76
N LEU A 190 -23.33 -9.04 40.47
CA LEU A 190 -23.21 -9.21 41.93
C LEU A 190 -21.86 -9.83 42.34
N ALA A 191 -21.30 -10.74 41.53
CA ALA A 191 -19.98 -11.32 41.79
C ALA A 191 -18.86 -10.28 41.61
N LEU A 192 -18.95 -9.46 40.54
CA LEU A 192 -18.02 -8.38 40.28
C LEU A 192 -18.05 -7.32 41.39
N GLU A 193 -19.24 -6.94 41.87
CA GLU A 193 -19.42 -6.00 42.99
C GLU A 193 -18.74 -6.50 44.27
N LYS A 194 -18.84 -7.79 44.60
CA LYS A 194 -18.19 -8.37 45.80
C LYS A 194 -16.67 -8.27 45.78
N VAL A 195 -16.06 -8.36 44.60
CA VAL A 195 -14.61 -8.20 44.44
C VAL A 195 -14.20 -6.71 44.50
N GLY A 196 -15.15 -5.78 44.41
CA GLY A 196 -14.89 -4.34 44.33
C GLY A 196 -14.60 -3.86 42.90
N TRP A 197 -15.04 -4.60 41.87
CA TRP A 197 -14.88 -4.18 40.48
C TRP A 197 -15.58 -2.83 40.23
N PRO A 198 -14.97 -1.87 39.49
CA PRO A 198 -13.74 -1.97 38.70
C PRO A 198 -12.51 -1.34 39.37
N GLU A 199 -12.31 -1.51 40.68
CA GLU A 199 -11.04 -1.14 41.32
C GLU A 199 -9.94 -2.16 40.99
N PRO A 200 -8.72 -1.72 40.60
CA PRO A 200 -7.68 -2.63 40.15
C PRO A 200 -7.06 -3.42 41.31
N LEU A 201 -6.86 -4.72 41.10
CA LEU A 201 -6.11 -5.59 42.00
C LEU A 201 -4.62 -5.55 41.66
N LYS A 202 -3.85 -4.75 42.40
CA LYS A 202 -2.48 -4.35 42.05
C LYS A 202 -1.41 -5.29 42.57
N THR A 203 -1.69 -6.10 43.59
CA THR A 203 -0.69 -6.97 44.23
C THR A 203 -1.10 -8.45 44.14
N GLN A 204 -0.13 -9.37 44.14
CA GLN A 204 -0.43 -10.81 44.16
C GLN A 204 -1.15 -11.22 45.46
N GLN A 205 -0.86 -10.51 46.55
CA GLN A 205 -1.49 -10.74 47.85
C GLN A 205 -3.00 -10.44 47.81
N GLU A 206 -3.41 -9.35 47.17
CA GLU A 206 -4.84 -9.02 46.98
C GLU A 206 -5.59 -10.11 46.20
N LEU A 207 -4.94 -10.75 45.21
CA LEU A 207 -5.54 -11.88 44.49
C LEU A 207 -5.75 -13.08 45.41
N THR A 208 -4.75 -13.41 46.24
CA THR A 208 -4.86 -14.55 47.18
C THR A 208 -5.88 -14.28 48.28
N GLU A 209 -6.03 -13.04 48.74
CA GLU A 209 -7.00 -12.67 49.77
C GLU A 209 -8.44 -12.77 49.27
N LYS A 210 -8.68 -12.52 47.97
CA LYS A 210 -10.01 -12.56 47.34
C LYS A 210 -10.23 -13.79 46.46
N GLU A 211 -9.43 -14.85 46.63
CA GLU A 211 -9.43 -16.02 45.73
C GLU A 211 -10.83 -16.67 45.62
N THR A 212 -11.57 -16.72 46.73
CA THR A 212 -12.93 -17.28 46.76
C THR A 212 -13.92 -16.47 45.93
N GLU A 213 -13.88 -15.14 46.05
CA GLU A 213 -14.75 -14.24 45.31
C GLU A 213 -14.37 -14.19 43.83
N LEU A 214 -13.07 -14.24 43.52
CA LEU A 214 -12.56 -14.35 42.15
C LEU A 214 -13.01 -15.64 41.48
N HIS A 215 -13.02 -16.76 42.21
CA HIS A 215 -13.54 -18.03 41.70
C HIS A 215 -15.04 -17.94 41.36
N GLU A 216 -15.83 -17.26 42.20
CA GLU A 216 -17.25 -17.03 41.91
C GLU A 216 -17.45 -16.13 40.68
N VAL A 217 -16.59 -15.13 40.47
CA VAL A 217 -16.57 -14.33 39.24
C VAL A 217 -16.26 -15.22 38.03
N SER A 218 -15.21 -16.03 38.06
CA SER A 218 -14.85 -16.95 36.97
C SER A 218 -16.00 -17.89 36.64
N LYS A 219 -16.67 -18.45 37.66
CA LYS A 219 -17.80 -19.36 37.48
C LYS A 219 -19.03 -18.67 36.88
N ALA A 220 -19.37 -17.47 37.35
CA ALA A 220 -20.49 -16.70 36.80
C ALA A 220 -20.19 -16.25 35.35
N PHE A 221 -18.95 -15.85 35.08
CA PHE A 221 -18.49 -15.46 33.75
C PHE A 221 -18.53 -16.64 32.77
N GLY A 222 -17.94 -17.79 33.15
CA GLY A 222 -17.95 -19.01 32.34
C GLY A 222 -19.35 -19.55 32.08
N TYR A 223 -20.26 -19.43 33.07
CA TYR A 223 -21.67 -19.79 32.88
C TYR A 223 -22.36 -18.94 31.81
N LEU A 224 -22.23 -17.60 31.89
CA LEU A 224 -22.82 -16.69 30.93
C LEU A 224 -22.23 -16.88 29.52
N LEU A 225 -20.93 -17.14 29.43
CA LEU A 225 -20.27 -17.50 28.18
C LEU A 225 -20.84 -18.79 27.57
N THR A 226 -20.94 -19.86 28.37
CA THR A 226 -21.50 -21.14 27.93
C THR A 226 -22.97 -21.01 27.51
N LEU A 227 -23.75 -20.18 28.21
CA LEU A 227 -25.14 -19.90 27.88
C LEU A 227 -25.25 -19.24 26.50
N GLN A 228 -24.44 -18.20 26.24
CA GLN A 228 -24.39 -17.53 24.94
C GLN A 228 -24.05 -18.49 23.81
N LEU A 229 -22.97 -19.27 23.97
CA LEU A 229 -22.51 -20.23 22.97
C LEU A 229 -23.53 -21.35 22.71
N THR A 230 -24.32 -21.74 23.74
CA THR A 230 -25.40 -22.71 23.58
C THR A 230 -26.58 -22.16 22.77
N GLN A 231 -26.88 -20.88 22.92
CA GLN A 231 -28.02 -20.23 22.26
C GLN A 231 -27.71 -19.79 20.82
N GLN A 232 -26.44 -19.62 20.48
CA GLN A 232 -26.02 -19.21 19.14
C GLN A 232 -25.81 -20.41 18.19
N PRO A 233 -26.07 -20.24 16.89
CA PRO A 233 -25.81 -21.29 15.92
C PRO A 233 -24.31 -21.60 15.86
N LYS A 234 -23.97 -22.89 15.84
CA LYS A 234 -22.58 -23.41 15.87
C LYS A 234 -21.66 -22.92 14.74
N SER A 235 -22.20 -22.25 13.72
CA SER A 235 -21.47 -21.79 12.54
C SER A 235 -20.91 -20.37 12.65
N THR A 236 -21.17 -19.63 13.73
CA THR A 236 -20.72 -18.23 13.88
C THR A 236 -19.81 -18.07 15.08
N THR A 237 -18.52 -17.79 14.84
CA THR A 237 -17.60 -17.29 15.87
C THR A 237 -18.04 -15.93 16.35
N THR A 238 -18.18 -15.76 17.66
CA THR A 238 -18.79 -14.55 18.22
C THR A 238 -17.75 -13.57 18.68
N THR A 239 -17.88 -12.31 18.23
CA THR A 239 -16.98 -11.22 18.57
C THR A 239 -17.45 -10.47 19.80
N ASP A 240 -18.75 -10.25 19.95
CA ASP A 240 -19.35 -9.58 21.10
C ASP A 240 -19.86 -10.61 22.12
N LEU A 241 -19.33 -10.53 23.35
CA LEU A 241 -19.58 -11.51 24.42
C LEU A 241 -20.32 -10.82 25.56
N TRP A 242 -21.50 -11.32 25.92
CA TRP A 242 -22.33 -10.74 26.99
C TRP A 242 -21.59 -10.68 28.33
N ALA A 243 -20.76 -11.68 28.60
CA ALA A 243 -19.95 -11.72 29.81
C ALA A 243 -18.89 -10.61 29.84
N MET A 244 -18.29 -10.27 28.69
CA MET A 244 -17.36 -9.14 28.59
C MET A 244 -18.09 -7.79 28.65
N ASP A 245 -19.30 -7.68 28.11
CA ASP A 245 -20.10 -6.45 28.22
C ASP A 245 -20.33 -6.09 29.69
N CYS A 246 -20.67 -7.06 30.54
CA CYS A 246 -20.82 -6.85 31.99
C CYS A 246 -19.54 -6.35 32.67
N VAL A 247 -18.38 -6.86 32.25
CA VAL A 247 -17.07 -6.45 32.77
C VAL A 247 -16.70 -5.04 32.30
N LEU A 248 -17.02 -4.71 31.05
CA LEU A 248 -16.74 -3.42 30.42
C LEU A 248 -17.65 -2.30 30.93
N ASP A 249 -18.93 -2.58 31.21
CA ASP A 249 -19.96 -1.58 31.50
C ASP A 249 -19.56 -0.55 32.59
N PRO A 250 -19.03 -0.95 33.76
CA PRO A 250 -18.61 -0.01 34.79
C PRO A 250 -17.46 0.91 34.35
N LEU A 251 -16.53 0.38 33.55
CA LEU A 251 -15.39 1.14 33.01
C LEU A 251 -15.85 2.12 31.93
N LEU A 252 -16.74 1.66 31.03
CA LEU A 252 -17.37 2.50 30.02
C LEU A 252 -18.20 3.62 30.67
N LEU A 253 -18.96 3.32 31.72
CA LEU A 253 -19.72 4.34 32.45
C LEU A 253 -18.81 5.44 33.03
N ARG A 254 -17.67 5.06 33.63
CA ARG A 254 -16.65 6.00 34.12
C ARG A 254 -16.04 6.81 32.97
N PHE A 255 -15.68 6.16 31.86
CA PHE A 255 -15.18 6.85 30.66
C PHE A 255 -16.16 7.92 30.18
N ARG A 256 -17.45 7.57 30.05
CA ARG A 256 -18.50 8.50 29.60
C ARG A 256 -18.71 9.65 30.59
N TYR A 257 -18.67 9.36 31.89
CA TYR A 257 -18.76 10.39 32.93
C TYR A 257 -17.63 11.42 32.82
N HIS A 258 -16.38 10.97 32.62
CA HIS A 258 -15.22 11.84 32.56
C HIS A 258 -15.01 12.53 31.20
N PHE A 259 -15.34 11.87 30.09
CA PHE A 259 -14.90 12.31 28.76
C PHE A 259 -16.04 12.55 27.75
N GLU A 260 -17.28 12.22 28.08
CA GLU A 260 -18.45 12.53 27.21
C GLU A 260 -19.41 13.56 27.84
N ARG A 261 -19.42 13.74 29.16
CA ARG A 261 -20.27 14.77 29.80
C ARG A 261 -19.75 16.18 29.50
N HIS A 262 -20.67 17.09 29.21
CA HIS A 262 -20.35 18.49 28.93
C HIS A 262 -19.82 19.24 30.16
N GLU A 263 -20.30 18.91 31.37
CA GLU A 263 -19.87 19.57 32.61
C GLU A 263 -18.54 19.04 33.16
N SER A 264 -17.99 18.00 32.54
CA SER A 264 -16.77 17.36 33.03
C SER A 264 -15.54 18.23 32.75
N ALA A 265 -14.76 18.53 33.80
CA ALA A 265 -13.51 19.27 33.68
C ALA A 265 -12.43 18.52 32.86
N THR A 266 -12.56 17.19 32.76
CA THR A 266 -11.67 16.30 32.00
C THR A 266 -12.10 16.11 30.55
N ASN A 267 -13.28 16.57 30.14
CA ASN A 267 -13.71 16.54 28.75
C ASN A 267 -13.20 17.79 28.02
N ARG A 268 -11.97 17.74 27.49
CA ARG A 268 -11.34 18.87 26.79
C ARG A 268 -10.88 18.46 25.41
N LEU A 269 -11.42 19.13 24.38
CA LEU A 269 -11.03 18.97 22.97
C LEU A 269 -9.53 19.20 22.72
N SER A 270 -8.89 20.10 23.48
CA SER A 270 -7.46 20.38 23.37
C SER A 270 -6.56 19.40 24.11
N LYS A 271 -7.14 18.42 24.82
CA LYS A 271 -6.43 17.42 25.62
C LYS A 271 -6.88 15.99 25.30
N PRO A 272 -6.77 15.54 24.03
CA PRO A 272 -7.12 14.18 23.65
C PRO A 272 -6.26 13.12 24.36
N GLU A 273 -5.03 13.46 24.74
CA GLU A 273 -4.14 12.58 25.50
C GLU A 273 -4.78 12.07 26.80
N TRP A 274 -5.69 12.84 27.43
CA TRP A 274 -6.28 12.44 28.71
C TRP A 274 -7.14 11.18 28.62
N TYR A 275 -8.00 11.08 27.61
CA TYR A 275 -8.84 9.88 27.49
C TYR A 275 -8.07 8.72 26.84
N LEU A 276 -7.08 9.00 25.98
CA LEU A 276 -6.22 7.98 25.37
C LEU A 276 -5.32 7.32 26.42
N THR A 277 -4.62 8.13 27.23
CA THR A 277 -3.84 7.63 28.37
C THR A 277 -4.73 6.89 29.35
N HIS A 278 -5.94 7.39 29.63
CA HIS A 278 -6.87 6.66 30.49
C HIS A 278 -7.21 5.26 29.97
N VAL A 279 -7.44 5.09 28.65
CA VAL A 279 -7.69 3.76 28.06
C VAL A 279 -6.51 2.82 28.27
N HIS A 280 -5.29 3.29 28.02
CA HIS A 280 -4.06 2.52 28.21
C HIS A 280 -3.84 2.15 29.70
N GLU A 281 -3.95 3.13 30.60
CA GLU A 281 -3.81 2.95 32.04
C GLU A 281 -4.85 1.99 32.61
N GLN A 282 -6.13 2.11 32.22
CA GLN A 282 -7.18 1.19 32.69
C GLN A 282 -6.90 -0.24 32.22
N THR A 283 -6.43 -0.40 30.99
CA THR A 283 -6.12 -1.74 30.46
C THR A 283 -4.99 -2.40 31.25
N ASN A 284 -3.91 -1.64 31.52
CA ASN A 284 -2.74 -2.14 32.26
C ASN A 284 -3.01 -2.33 33.76
N ALA A 285 -3.85 -1.49 34.36
CA ALA A 285 -4.21 -1.60 35.76
C ALA A 285 -4.98 -2.90 36.07
N HIS A 286 -5.73 -3.44 35.09
CA HIS A 286 -6.60 -4.60 35.28
C HIS A 286 -6.00 -5.92 34.76
N THR A 287 -4.81 -5.91 34.15
CA THR A 287 -4.17 -7.09 33.54
C THR A 287 -4.17 -8.32 34.45
N ARG A 288 -3.83 -8.17 35.73
CA ARG A 288 -3.74 -9.31 36.66
C ARG A 288 -5.08 -9.98 36.92
N PHE A 289 -6.12 -9.18 37.17
CA PHE A 289 -7.48 -9.70 37.38
C PHE A 289 -7.98 -10.43 36.12
N LEU A 290 -7.78 -9.83 34.94
CA LEU A 290 -8.21 -10.39 33.66
C LEU A 290 -7.48 -11.71 33.33
N ALA A 291 -6.17 -11.74 33.53
CA ALA A 291 -5.33 -12.91 33.29
C ALA A 291 -5.66 -14.05 34.25
N HIS A 292 -5.94 -13.75 35.52
CA HIS A 292 -6.24 -14.74 36.54
C HIS A 292 -7.67 -15.29 36.43
N SER A 293 -8.67 -14.42 36.26
CA SER A 293 -10.07 -14.79 36.47
C SER A 293 -10.84 -15.07 35.19
N LEU A 294 -10.56 -14.33 34.11
CA LEU A 294 -11.40 -14.33 32.90
C LEU A 294 -10.75 -15.06 31.73
N THR A 295 -9.45 -14.84 31.50
CA THR A 295 -8.68 -15.46 30.41
C THR A 295 -8.75 -17.00 30.44
N PRO A 296 -8.68 -17.68 31.60
CA PRO A 296 -8.82 -19.14 31.63
C PRO A 296 -10.20 -19.63 31.19
N GLU A 297 -11.27 -18.89 31.51
CA GLU A 297 -12.64 -19.22 31.09
C GLU A 297 -12.80 -19.07 29.58
N LEU A 298 -12.29 -17.98 29.01
CA LEU A 298 -12.28 -17.76 27.56
C LEU A 298 -11.44 -18.84 26.84
N HIS A 299 -10.29 -19.22 27.40
CA HIS A 299 -9.41 -20.21 26.79
C HIS A 299 -10.03 -21.60 26.69
N ARG A 300 -10.95 -21.97 27.60
CA ARG A 300 -11.70 -23.24 27.49
C ARG A 300 -12.60 -23.31 26.26
N HIS A 301 -12.99 -22.16 25.72
CA HIS A 301 -13.85 -22.03 24.54
C HIS A 301 -13.12 -21.45 23.32
N ARG A 302 -11.79 -21.56 23.26
CA ARG A 302 -10.96 -20.94 22.20
C ARG A 302 -11.31 -21.32 20.76
N GLU A 303 -12.02 -22.43 20.55
CA GLU A 303 -12.49 -22.86 19.23
C GLU A 303 -13.81 -22.18 18.82
N GLU A 304 -14.55 -21.63 19.78
CA GLU A 304 -15.88 -21.03 19.61
C GLU A 304 -15.83 -19.49 19.71
N VAL A 305 -14.85 -18.93 20.43
CA VAL A 305 -14.65 -17.48 20.59
C VAL A 305 -13.56 -16.95 19.68
N HIS A 306 -13.74 -15.73 19.17
CA HIS A 306 -12.76 -15.10 18.27
C HIS A 306 -11.44 -14.73 18.97
N CYS A 307 -11.50 -14.37 20.26
CA CYS A 307 -10.32 -14.07 21.07
C CYS A 307 -10.49 -14.61 22.47
N TRP A 308 -9.42 -15.25 22.95
CA TRP A 308 -9.36 -15.87 24.27
C TRP A 308 -8.55 -15.04 25.28
N ASP A 309 -8.09 -13.85 24.90
CA ASP A 309 -7.38 -12.92 25.77
C ASP A 309 -8.33 -11.83 26.30
N ALA A 310 -8.58 -11.83 27.60
CA ALA A 310 -9.48 -10.88 28.23
C ALA A 310 -8.93 -9.43 28.23
N GLN A 311 -7.61 -9.25 28.24
CA GLN A 311 -6.97 -7.93 28.17
C GLN A 311 -7.19 -7.29 26.80
N ILE A 312 -7.05 -8.06 25.72
CA ILE A 312 -7.34 -7.62 24.36
C ILE A 312 -8.82 -7.25 24.19
N LEU A 313 -9.73 -8.07 24.72
CA LEU A 313 -11.17 -7.79 24.64
C LEU A 313 -11.57 -6.56 25.46
N LEU A 314 -10.93 -6.33 26.62
CA LEU A 314 -11.12 -5.12 27.41
C LEU A 314 -10.63 -3.88 26.64
N LEU A 315 -9.40 -3.92 26.13
CA LEU A 315 -8.81 -2.84 25.35
C LEU A 315 -9.69 -2.50 24.14
N ARG A 316 -10.15 -3.52 23.39
CA ARG A 316 -11.06 -3.35 22.25
C ARG A 316 -12.32 -2.55 22.64
N GLY A 317 -12.93 -2.87 23.79
CA GLY A 317 -14.11 -2.16 24.27
C GLY A 317 -13.83 -0.68 24.57
N LEU A 318 -12.68 -0.40 25.18
CA LEU A 318 -12.23 0.95 25.49
C LEU A 318 -11.80 1.75 24.24
N VAL A 319 -11.14 1.11 23.27
CA VAL A 319 -10.84 1.69 21.95
C VAL A 319 -12.12 2.05 21.21
N LYS A 320 -13.13 1.16 21.20
CA LYS A 320 -14.46 1.48 20.63
C LYS A 320 -15.09 2.73 21.30
N ALA A 321 -14.88 2.92 22.61
CA ALA A 321 -15.35 4.11 23.31
C ALA A 321 -14.57 5.37 22.93
N ALA A 322 -13.24 5.28 22.82
CA ALA A 322 -12.37 6.36 22.35
C ALA A 322 -12.69 6.75 20.90
N SER A 323 -12.88 5.80 19.99
CA SER A 323 -13.29 6.05 18.61
C SER A 323 -14.66 6.73 18.55
N ARG A 324 -15.63 6.31 19.38
CA ARG A 324 -16.94 6.98 19.47
C ARG A 324 -16.79 8.44 19.90
N LYS A 325 -15.97 8.71 20.93
CA LYS A 325 -15.68 10.08 21.38
C LYS A 325 -15.03 10.91 20.28
N LEU A 326 -14.00 10.37 19.63
CA LEU A 326 -13.33 11.03 18.50
C LEU A 326 -14.31 11.39 17.39
N THR A 327 -15.22 10.48 17.02
CA THR A 327 -16.25 10.74 16.01
C THR A 327 -17.19 11.89 16.41
N GLN A 328 -17.51 12.03 17.70
CA GLN A 328 -18.33 13.14 18.20
C GLN A 328 -17.57 14.48 18.16
N ASP A 329 -16.27 14.45 18.45
CA ASP A 329 -15.39 15.62 18.48
C ASP A 329 -14.96 16.06 17.06
N LEU A 330 -15.00 15.14 16.08
CA LEU A 330 -14.49 15.30 14.72
C LEU A 330 -15.01 16.55 13.98
N PRO A 331 -16.33 16.89 13.98
CA PRO A 331 -16.80 18.09 13.29
C PRO A 331 -16.15 19.38 13.82
N THR A 332 -15.86 19.44 15.12
CA THR A 332 -15.18 20.58 15.74
C THR A 332 -13.69 20.55 15.41
N LEU A 333 -13.04 19.38 15.44
CA LEU A 333 -11.64 19.23 15.06
C LEU A 333 -11.38 19.68 13.62
N LEU A 334 -12.26 19.32 12.68
CA LEU A 334 -12.16 19.72 11.27
C LEU A 334 -12.24 21.24 11.06
N ALA A 335 -12.85 21.98 11.98
CA ALA A 335 -12.91 23.45 11.93
C ALA A 335 -11.60 24.11 12.39
N TYR A 336 -10.75 23.39 13.13
CA TYR A 336 -9.53 23.93 13.75
C TYR A 336 -8.32 23.04 13.46
N SER A 337 -7.65 23.31 12.33
CA SER A 337 -6.47 22.55 11.85
C SER A 337 -5.41 22.25 12.94
N PRO A 338 -4.99 23.20 13.80
CA PRO A 338 -4.00 22.90 14.84
C PRO A 338 -4.48 21.87 15.88
N LEU A 339 -5.77 21.87 16.23
CA LEU A 339 -6.35 20.89 17.15
C LEU A 339 -6.45 19.51 16.50
N LEU A 340 -6.79 19.48 15.20
CA LEU A 340 -6.81 18.25 14.41
C LEU A 340 -5.42 17.60 14.38
N CYS A 341 -4.37 18.36 14.07
CA CYS A 341 -3.00 17.83 14.04
C CYS A 341 -2.56 17.29 15.40
N HIS A 342 -2.76 18.05 16.48
CA HIS A 342 -2.45 17.61 17.85
C HIS A 342 -3.18 16.30 18.18
N THR A 343 -4.48 16.22 17.87
CA THR A 343 -5.27 15.01 18.13
C THR A 343 -4.77 13.81 17.33
N LEU A 344 -4.40 14.02 16.06
CA LEU A 344 -3.80 12.96 15.23
C LEU A 344 -2.48 12.46 15.81
N ASP A 345 -1.61 13.35 16.26
CA ASP A 345 -0.32 12.99 16.86
C ASP A 345 -0.51 12.13 18.11
N GLU A 346 -1.41 12.56 19.01
CA GLU A 346 -1.73 11.82 20.24
C GLU A 346 -2.39 10.47 19.94
N VAL A 347 -3.24 10.38 18.90
CA VAL A 347 -3.84 9.10 18.47
C VAL A 347 -2.78 8.17 17.90
N LEU A 348 -1.87 8.65 17.04
CA LEU A 348 -0.80 7.82 16.49
C LEU A 348 0.14 7.30 17.59
N LEU A 349 0.49 8.15 18.57
CA LEU A 349 1.27 7.75 19.74
C LEU A 349 0.54 6.70 20.58
N PHE A 350 -0.76 6.89 20.83
CA PHE A 350 -1.58 5.91 21.55
C PHE A 350 -1.62 4.56 20.84
N GLU A 351 -1.79 4.54 19.51
CA GLU A 351 -1.81 3.32 18.70
C GLU A 351 -0.47 2.56 18.76
N GLN A 352 0.65 3.28 18.72
CA GLN A 352 1.98 2.68 18.89
C GLN A 352 2.12 2.05 20.28
N ASN A 353 1.72 2.76 21.34
CA ASN A 353 1.83 2.26 22.72
C ASN A 353 0.99 0.98 22.94
N ILE A 354 -0.24 0.90 22.43
CA ILE A 354 -1.06 -0.31 22.61
C ILE A 354 -0.57 -1.50 21.77
N ASP A 355 0.11 -1.23 20.65
CA ASP A 355 0.72 -2.26 19.83
C ASP A 355 1.97 -2.83 20.51
N GLU A 356 2.83 -1.97 21.06
CA GLU A 356 4.07 -2.37 21.74
C GLU A 356 3.83 -3.03 23.09
N ASP A 357 2.96 -2.45 23.94
CA ASP A 357 2.77 -2.92 25.31
C ASP A 357 1.82 -4.12 25.43
N ILE A 358 0.82 -4.21 24.56
CA ILE A 358 -0.31 -5.14 24.70
C ILE A 358 -0.41 -6.08 23.47
N GLY A 359 0.16 -5.71 22.32
CA GLY A 359 0.07 -6.51 21.10
C GLY A 359 -1.28 -6.37 20.38
N TYR A 360 -1.99 -5.25 20.54
CA TYR A 360 -3.28 -5.04 19.88
C TYR A 360 -3.16 -5.07 18.34
N GLY A 361 -2.02 -4.65 17.81
CA GLY A 361 -1.83 -4.50 16.37
C GLY A 361 -1.91 -5.78 15.57
N SER A 362 -1.48 -6.93 16.12
CA SER A 362 -1.63 -8.22 15.43
C SER A 362 -3.10 -8.59 15.23
N TRP A 363 -3.98 -8.23 16.17
CA TRP A 363 -5.41 -8.47 16.10
C TRP A 363 -6.09 -7.51 15.11
N ALA A 364 -5.74 -6.22 15.17
CA ALA A 364 -6.24 -5.22 14.24
C ALA A 364 -5.83 -5.49 12.78
N SER A 365 -4.65 -6.06 12.55
CA SER A 365 -4.20 -6.46 11.21
C SER A 365 -4.88 -7.75 10.70
N ALA A 366 -5.28 -8.65 11.59
CA ALA A 366 -5.98 -9.88 11.21
C ALA A 366 -7.46 -9.65 10.91
N ASP A 367 -8.15 -8.86 11.75
CA ASP A 367 -9.56 -8.48 11.55
C ASP A 367 -9.83 -7.06 12.06
N ARG A 368 -9.68 -6.07 11.17
CA ARG A 368 -9.89 -4.65 11.47
C ARG A 368 -11.33 -4.31 11.83
N ARG A 369 -12.31 -5.13 11.41
CA ARG A 369 -13.73 -4.92 11.74
C ARG A 369 -14.02 -5.35 13.17
N ALA A 370 -13.46 -6.48 13.59
CA ALA A 370 -13.57 -6.92 14.98
C ALA A 370 -12.72 -6.05 15.92
N TYR A 371 -11.53 -5.62 15.48
CA TYR A 371 -10.57 -4.83 16.26
C TYR A 371 -10.31 -3.47 15.59
N PRO A 372 -11.23 -2.50 15.77
CA PRO A 372 -11.06 -1.17 15.20
C PRO A 372 -9.92 -0.43 15.88
N ARG A 373 -9.38 0.57 15.18
CA ARG A 373 -8.43 1.54 15.72
C ARG A 373 -9.04 2.93 15.82
N CYS A 374 -8.46 3.79 16.65
CA CYS A 374 -8.84 5.19 16.74
C CYS A 374 -8.50 5.95 15.45
N ILE A 375 -7.41 5.56 14.76
CA ILE A 375 -7.01 6.19 13.50
C ILE A 375 -8.06 6.03 12.39
N ASP A 376 -8.89 4.98 12.45
CA ASP A 376 -9.93 4.69 11.44
C ASP A 376 -11.01 5.78 11.39
N VAL A 377 -11.17 6.54 12.48
CA VAL A 377 -12.08 7.70 12.54
C VAL A 377 -11.65 8.77 11.52
N PHE A 378 -10.34 8.94 11.33
CA PHE A 378 -9.78 9.94 10.41
C PHE A 378 -9.76 9.48 8.94
N THR A 379 -10.05 8.20 8.70
CA THR A 379 -10.20 7.63 7.36
C THR A 379 -11.63 7.19 7.05
N SER A 380 -12.59 7.52 7.92
CA SER A 380 -13.98 7.06 7.83
C SER A 380 -14.73 7.60 6.61
N ASN A 381 -14.35 8.78 6.12
CA ASN A 381 -14.85 9.33 4.86
C ASN A 381 -13.76 10.15 4.15
N SER A 382 -13.99 10.47 2.87
CA SER A 382 -13.01 11.20 2.07
C SER A 382 -12.79 12.64 2.56
N ASP A 383 -13.81 13.34 3.05
CA ASP A 383 -13.67 14.73 3.50
C ASP A 383 -12.76 14.88 4.73
N VAL A 384 -12.85 13.94 5.67
CA VAL A 384 -12.01 13.89 6.88
C VAL A 384 -10.57 13.55 6.48
N LEU A 385 -10.39 12.54 5.63
CA LEU A 385 -9.07 12.19 5.10
C LEU A 385 -8.45 13.38 4.37
N PHE A 386 -9.22 14.09 3.54
CA PHE A 386 -8.71 15.26 2.81
C PHE A 386 -8.36 16.42 3.76
N ALA A 387 -9.11 16.62 4.84
CA ALA A 387 -8.77 17.60 5.86
C ALA A 387 -7.47 17.26 6.59
N TRP A 388 -7.29 15.99 6.98
CA TRP A 388 -6.03 15.49 7.53
C TRP A 388 -4.88 15.72 6.54
N THR A 389 -4.99 15.22 5.31
CA THR A 389 -3.96 15.38 4.28
C THR A 389 -3.63 16.85 4.03
N SER A 390 -4.64 17.73 3.98
CA SER A 390 -4.43 19.18 3.80
C SER A 390 -3.66 19.81 4.96
N ALA A 391 -3.98 19.43 6.20
CA ALA A 391 -3.31 19.93 7.39
C ALA A 391 -1.83 19.48 7.42
N ASP A 392 -1.55 18.24 7.00
CA ASP A 392 -0.19 17.72 6.89
C ASP A 392 0.60 18.37 5.76
N VAL A 393 -0.02 18.68 4.61
CA VAL A 393 0.61 19.46 3.53
C VAL A 393 1.01 20.85 4.04
N GLU A 394 0.12 21.54 4.76
CA GLU A 394 0.41 22.86 5.34
C GLU A 394 1.53 22.78 6.38
N TYR A 395 1.48 21.78 7.27
CA TYR A 395 2.54 21.51 8.25
C TYR A 395 3.88 21.27 7.58
N ALA A 396 3.93 20.36 6.61
CA ALA A 396 5.15 19.99 5.89
C ALA A 396 5.76 21.21 5.16
N HIS A 397 4.93 22.02 4.50
CA HIS A 397 5.40 23.25 3.86
C HIS A 397 5.93 24.27 4.86
N ARG A 398 5.27 24.43 6.02
CA ARG A 398 5.70 25.35 7.07
C ARG A 398 7.03 24.91 7.68
N VAL A 399 7.19 23.63 8.00
CA VAL A 399 8.43 23.08 8.57
C VAL A 399 9.58 23.18 7.57
N LEU A 400 9.35 22.83 6.31
CA LEU A 400 10.35 22.98 5.26
C LEU A 400 10.76 24.44 5.09
N SER A 401 9.78 25.35 4.99
CA SER A 401 10.06 26.79 4.85
C SER A 401 10.81 27.32 6.07
N ALA A 402 10.41 27.00 7.30
CA ALA A 402 11.11 27.43 8.51
C ALA A 402 12.55 26.90 8.60
N THR A 403 12.77 25.65 8.17
CA THR A 403 14.11 25.03 8.11
C THR A 403 15.02 25.78 7.14
N LEU A 404 14.45 26.33 6.06
CA LEU A 404 15.16 27.08 5.01
C LEU A 404 15.24 28.59 5.29
N GLU A 405 14.24 29.20 5.92
CA GLU A 405 14.11 30.66 6.17
C GLU A 405 14.91 31.18 7.37
N THR A 406 15.64 30.31 8.07
CA THR A 406 16.68 30.70 9.05
C THR A 406 17.77 31.59 8.42
N GLU A 407 17.69 31.85 7.12
CA GLU A 407 18.51 32.74 6.28
C GLU A 407 18.32 34.26 6.48
N SER A 408 17.26 34.76 7.15
CA SER A 408 16.86 36.19 7.02
C SER A 408 17.15 37.18 8.18
N SER A 409 17.70 36.78 9.34
CA SER A 409 17.97 37.71 10.45
C SER A 409 19.24 37.38 11.26
N GLY A 410 20.26 38.25 11.17
CA GLY A 410 21.46 38.25 12.03
C GLY A 410 22.57 37.25 11.67
N ASP A 411 23.81 37.52 12.11
CA ASP A 411 25.11 36.92 11.70
C ASP A 411 25.31 35.38 11.88
N LYS A 412 24.26 34.62 12.22
CA LYS A 412 24.28 33.14 12.33
C LYS A 412 23.76 32.45 11.05
N LYS A 413 24.13 32.98 9.87
CA LYS A 413 23.34 32.92 8.62
C LYS A 413 23.32 31.60 7.83
N ASN A 414 24.14 30.59 8.11
CA ASN A 414 24.26 29.45 7.18
C ASN A 414 24.44 28.06 7.84
N LEU A 415 24.18 27.91 9.15
CA LEU A 415 24.46 26.65 9.86
C LEU A 415 23.75 25.42 9.25
N VAL A 416 22.60 25.61 8.62
CA VAL A 416 21.77 24.52 8.07
C VAL A 416 22.32 23.98 6.74
N TRP A 417 23.05 24.82 5.99
CA TRP A 417 23.74 24.49 4.74
C TRP A 417 25.25 24.35 4.91
N GLN A 418 25.77 24.44 6.14
CA GLN A 418 27.19 24.26 6.45
C GLN A 418 27.43 22.83 6.92
N LEU A 419 28.53 22.25 6.42
CA LEU A 419 29.06 21.00 6.94
C LEU A 419 29.89 21.30 8.20
N GLU A 420 29.96 20.35 9.13
CA GLU A 420 30.80 20.50 10.33
C GLU A 420 32.29 20.53 9.92
N ASP A 421 33.08 21.43 10.52
CA ASP A 421 34.46 21.76 10.08
C ASP A 421 35.43 20.56 10.14
N ASP A 422 35.11 19.52 10.91
CA ASP A 422 35.92 18.31 11.13
C ASP A 422 35.61 17.15 10.16
N ALA A 423 34.79 17.36 9.13
CA ALA A 423 34.48 16.34 8.10
C ALA A 423 35.76 15.83 7.42
N THR A 424 36.27 14.70 7.90
CA THR A 424 37.42 13.99 7.38
C THR A 424 37.02 12.54 7.12
N THR A 425 37.06 12.20 5.83
CA THR A 425 37.11 10.85 5.25
C THR A 425 35.84 9.97 5.16
N SER A 426 34.68 10.35 5.71
CA SER A 426 33.43 9.58 5.47
C SER A 426 32.44 10.32 4.54
N GLU A 427 31.86 9.62 3.56
CA GLU A 427 30.81 10.17 2.68
C GLU A 427 29.55 10.59 3.46
N GLN A 428 29.33 10.01 4.64
CA GLN A 428 28.24 10.37 5.54
C GLN A 428 28.42 11.77 6.16
N GLU A 429 29.65 12.27 6.25
CA GLU A 429 29.97 13.60 6.77
C GLU A 429 29.78 14.71 5.72
N LEU A 430 29.52 14.35 4.46
CA LEU A 430 29.25 15.29 3.37
C LEU A 430 27.76 15.63 3.21
N VAL A 431 26.91 15.08 4.10
CA VAL A 431 25.46 15.32 4.09
C VAL A 431 25.14 16.56 4.91
N PRO A 432 24.55 17.62 4.30
CA PRO A 432 24.23 18.82 5.06
C PRO A 432 23.05 18.62 6.01
N PRO A 433 23.00 19.36 7.14
CA PRO A 433 21.91 19.29 8.11
C PRO A 433 20.52 19.51 7.50
N VAL A 434 20.41 20.35 6.46
CA VAL A 434 19.14 20.56 5.74
C VAL A 434 18.57 19.27 5.16
N ALA A 435 19.42 18.40 4.60
CA ALA A 435 19.00 17.16 3.97
C ALA A 435 18.59 16.14 5.02
N GLN A 436 19.32 16.07 6.14
CA GLN A 436 18.98 15.22 7.29
C GLN A 436 17.63 15.62 7.90
N ARG A 437 17.42 16.93 8.14
CA ARG A 437 16.14 17.45 8.65
C ARG A 437 15.00 17.21 7.69
N PHE A 438 15.25 17.30 6.39
CA PHE A 438 14.26 17.02 5.37
C PHE A 438 13.88 15.54 5.31
N VAL A 439 14.86 14.63 5.37
CA VAL A 439 14.62 13.18 5.47
C VAL A 439 13.84 12.86 6.75
N ALA A 440 14.23 13.43 7.89
CA ALA A 440 13.51 13.24 9.15
C ALA A 440 12.05 13.74 9.08
N LEU A 441 11.78 14.83 8.36
CA LEU A 441 10.41 15.28 8.09
C LEU A 441 9.64 14.28 7.23
N LEU A 442 10.26 13.72 6.19
CA LEU A 442 9.63 12.68 5.37
C LEU A 442 9.34 11.43 6.21
N ASP A 443 10.28 10.99 7.07
CA ASP A 443 10.10 9.84 7.97
C ASP A 443 8.94 10.06 8.94
N PHE A 444 8.88 11.25 9.56
CA PHE A 444 7.77 11.65 10.43
C PHE A 444 6.42 11.56 9.70
N LEU A 445 6.34 12.11 8.48
CA LEU A 445 5.11 12.06 7.67
C LEU A 445 4.79 10.63 7.21
N SER A 446 5.79 9.77 7.03
CA SER A 446 5.57 8.36 6.71
C SER A 446 4.85 7.62 7.82
N GLN A 447 5.19 7.88 9.08
CA GLN A 447 4.51 7.25 10.24
C GLN A 447 3.00 7.53 10.26
N ARG A 448 2.56 8.66 9.70
CA ARG A 448 1.16 9.10 9.74
C ARG A 448 0.24 8.23 8.90
N PHE A 449 0.69 7.77 7.74
CA PHE A 449 -0.14 6.94 6.86
C PHE A 449 0.00 5.44 7.12
N MET A 450 1.05 5.00 7.83
CA MET A 450 1.34 3.58 8.07
C MET A 450 0.18 2.80 8.69
N LEU A 451 -0.56 3.42 9.62
CA LEU A 451 -1.65 2.78 10.35
C LEU A 451 -3.02 2.85 9.64
N MET A 452 -3.13 3.55 8.50
CA MET A 452 -4.37 3.61 7.72
C MET A 452 -4.75 2.21 7.23
N GLU A 453 -6.05 1.88 7.23
CA GLU A 453 -6.51 0.53 6.85
C GLU A 453 -6.25 0.20 5.37
N THR A 454 -6.62 1.09 4.46
CA THR A 454 -6.65 0.80 3.02
C THR A 454 -5.42 1.32 2.29
N GLU A 455 -4.95 0.57 1.29
CA GLU A 455 -3.80 0.98 0.49
C GLU A 455 -4.10 2.22 -0.36
N GLU A 456 -5.35 2.41 -0.78
CA GLU A 456 -5.76 3.58 -1.55
C GLU A 456 -5.57 4.87 -0.75
N HIS A 457 -5.87 4.86 0.55
CA HIS A 457 -5.65 6.01 1.43
C HIS A 457 -4.15 6.28 1.62
N ARG A 458 -3.35 5.23 1.84
CA ARG A 458 -1.88 5.34 1.97
C ARG A 458 -1.24 5.92 0.71
N TYR A 459 -1.64 5.41 -0.47
CA TYR A 459 -1.11 5.90 -1.75
C TYR A 459 -1.52 7.35 -2.01
N LEU A 460 -2.79 7.70 -1.74
CA LEU A 460 -3.26 9.08 -1.83
C LEU A 460 -2.41 9.99 -0.93
N TYR A 461 -2.11 9.58 0.31
CA TYR A 461 -1.29 10.37 1.21
C TYR A 461 0.11 10.63 0.62
N VAL A 462 0.78 9.60 0.11
CA VAL A 462 2.10 9.75 -0.54
C VAL A 462 2.02 10.71 -1.74
N MET A 463 1.00 10.57 -2.59
CA MET A 463 0.79 11.45 -3.74
C MET A 463 0.56 12.92 -3.36
N GLN A 464 -0.14 13.19 -2.26
CA GLN A 464 -0.54 14.55 -1.89
C GLN A 464 0.43 15.22 -0.92
N VAL A 465 1.17 14.45 -0.11
CA VAL A 465 2.06 14.97 0.92
C VAL A 465 3.52 14.81 0.50
N HIS A 466 3.99 13.56 0.32
CA HIS A 466 5.41 13.29 0.03
C HIS A 466 5.85 13.83 -1.33
N LEU A 467 5.14 13.52 -2.42
CA LEU A 467 5.59 13.94 -3.76
C LEU A 467 5.63 15.48 -3.93
N PRO A 468 4.61 16.26 -3.49
CA PRO A 468 4.67 17.72 -3.56
C PRO A 468 5.75 18.32 -2.65
N LEU A 469 5.99 17.69 -1.49
CA LEU A 469 7.06 18.10 -0.57
C LEU A 469 8.46 17.88 -1.19
N LEU A 470 8.70 16.71 -1.81
CA LEU A 470 9.92 16.42 -2.57
C LEU A 470 10.15 17.42 -3.70
N ARG A 471 9.11 17.70 -4.48
CA ARG A 471 9.16 18.72 -5.54
C ARG A 471 9.50 20.10 -4.98
N ARG A 472 8.91 20.48 -3.85
CA ARG A 472 9.18 21.77 -3.20
C ARG A 472 10.63 21.86 -2.73
N PHE A 473 11.17 20.80 -2.13
CA PHE A 473 12.59 20.75 -1.76
C PHE A 473 13.51 20.90 -2.97
N GLY A 474 13.22 20.18 -4.06
CA GLY A 474 13.94 20.30 -5.33
C GLY A 474 13.92 21.73 -5.89
N GLN A 475 12.75 22.38 -5.91
CA GLN A 475 12.61 23.78 -6.35
C GLN A 475 13.44 24.76 -5.52
N GLN A 476 13.53 24.53 -4.19
CA GLN A 476 14.32 25.38 -3.31
C GLN A 476 15.82 25.19 -3.53
N CYS A 477 16.26 23.94 -3.67
CA CYS A 477 17.64 23.61 -4.03
C CYS A 477 18.02 24.21 -5.39
N ASP A 478 17.12 24.14 -6.36
CA ASP A 478 17.31 24.69 -7.70
C ASP A 478 17.40 26.23 -7.68
N ALA A 479 16.49 26.90 -6.97
CA ALA A 479 16.53 28.35 -6.78
C ALA A 479 17.82 28.81 -6.09
N ARG A 480 18.25 28.11 -5.02
CA ARG A 480 19.52 28.39 -4.33
C ARG A 480 20.72 28.12 -5.22
N GLY A 481 20.75 26.97 -5.89
CA GLY A 481 21.81 26.56 -6.82
C GLY A 481 22.00 27.57 -7.95
N ARG A 482 20.92 28.03 -8.59
CA ARG A 482 20.99 29.07 -9.63
C ARG A 482 21.51 30.41 -9.11
N ARG A 483 21.13 30.82 -7.89
CA ARG A 483 21.70 32.03 -7.25
C ARG A 483 23.20 31.89 -7.03
N LEU A 484 23.65 30.73 -6.56
CA LEU A 484 25.07 30.43 -6.36
C LEU A 484 25.84 30.43 -7.69
N VAL A 485 25.31 29.79 -8.74
CA VAL A 485 25.92 29.81 -10.08
C VAL A 485 26.03 31.24 -10.62
N ASN A 486 25.02 32.09 -10.40
CA ASN A 486 25.09 33.51 -10.77
C ASN A 486 26.08 34.32 -9.93
N ALA A 487 26.44 33.87 -8.72
CA ALA A 487 27.49 34.48 -7.90
C ALA A 487 28.88 34.00 -8.33
N LEU A 488 28.99 32.78 -8.87
CA LEU A 488 30.24 32.24 -9.41
C LEU A 488 30.78 33.06 -10.58
N THR A 489 29.91 33.61 -11.43
CA THR A 489 30.31 34.52 -12.51
C THR A 489 30.93 35.84 -11.99
N LYS A 490 30.75 36.14 -10.70
CA LYS A 490 31.33 37.30 -10.00
C LYS A 490 32.56 36.94 -9.16
N ASN A 491 33.15 35.75 -9.36
CA ASN A 491 34.40 35.29 -8.73
C ASN A 491 34.39 35.17 -7.19
N THR A 492 33.28 34.73 -6.58
CA THR A 492 33.25 34.45 -5.14
C THR A 492 33.64 32.99 -4.85
N GLN A 493 34.84 32.75 -4.30
CA GLN A 493 35.34 31.38 -4.03
C GLN A 493 34.47 30.58 -3.05
N SER A 494 33.83 31.22 -2.08
CA SER A 494 32.96 30.54 -1.10
C SER A 494 31.70 29.92 -1.72
N SER A 495 31.23 30.45 -2.85
CA SER A 495 30.00 29.99 -3.52
C SER A 495 30.13 28.59 -4.13
N TRP A 496 31.35 28.13 -4.42
CA TRP A 496 31.58 26.75 -4.91
C TRP A 496 31.34 25.71 -3.82
N GLY A 497 31.81 25.97 -2.60
CA GLY A 497 31.58 25.07 -1.47
C GLY A 497 30.09 24.92 -1.18
N GLU A 498 29.36 26.03 -1.15
CA GLU A 498 27.90 26.01 -0.98
C GLU A 498 27.18 25.30 -2.13
N LEU A 499 27.65 25.44 -3.38
CA LEU A 499 27.05 24.74 -4.53
C LEU A 499 27.21 23.22 -4.39
N PHE A 500 28.39 22.74 -3.98
CA PHE A 500 28.63 21.32 -3.76
C PHE A 500 27.77 20.78 -2.61
N VAL A 501 27.58 21.56 -1.55
CA VAL A 501 26.67 21.19 -0.45
C VAL A 501 25.22 21.04 -0.94
N VAL A 502 24.73 21.94 -1.80
CA VAL A 502 23.39 21.80 -2.40
C VAL A 502 23.29 20.51 -3.24
N VAL A 503 24.31 20.22 -4.04
CA VAL A 503 24.39 18.99 -4.85
C VAL A 503 24.38 17.74 -3.97
N ASN A 504 25.13 17.73 -2.88
CA ASN A 504 25.12 16.63 -1.93
C ASN A 504 23.76 16.45 -1.27
N ALA A 505 23.05 17.54 -0.93
CA ALA A 505 21.71 17.47 -0.37
C ALA A 505 20.74 16.75 -1.33
N LEU A 506 20.78 17.13 -2.61
CA LEU A 506 19.98 16.50 -3.67
C LEU A 506 20.32 15.02 -3.83
N GLN A 507 21.61 14.68 -3.85
CA GLN A 507 22.07 13.30 -4.01
C GLN A 507 21.70 12.43 -2.81
N HIS A 508 21.85 12.95 -1.59
CA HIS A 508 21.50 12.23 -0.37
C HIS A 508 20.00 11.90 -0.33
N VAL A 509 19.13 12.88 -0.61
CA VAL A 509 17.68 12.63 -0.65
C VAL A 509 17.33 11.60 -1.73
N ALA A 510 17.94 11.69 -2.91
CA ALA A 510 17.71 10.71 -3.98
C ALA A 510 18.16 9.28 -3.59
N GLN A 511 19.28 9.14 -2.88
CA GLN A 511 19.75 7.84 -2.36
C GLN A 511 18.83 7.29 -1.28
N THR A 512 18.38 8.13 -0.34
CA THR A 512 17.42 7.74 0.71
C THR A 512 16.11 7.24 0.11
N LEU A 513 15.58 7.94 -0.90
CA LEU A 513 14.37 7.49 -1.61
C LEU A 513 14.58 6.15 -2.32
N ALA A 514 15.75 5.92 -2.92
CA ALA A 514 16.07 4.63 -3.54
C ALA A 514 16.12 3.48 -2.51
N ILE A 515 16.52 3.75 -1.27
CA ILE A 515 16.45 2.78 -0.16
C ILE A 515 14.99 2.55 0.23
N TRP A 516 14.18 3.61 0.30
CA TRP A 516 12.76 3.51 0.65
C TRP A 516 11.97 2.67 -0.34
N GLU A 517 12.26 2.79 -1.64
CA GLU A 517 11.67 1.95 -2.67
C GLU A 517 11.93 0.46 -2.49
N GLN A 518 12.97 0.08 -1.75
CA GLN A 518 13.28 -1.31 -1.41
C GLN A 518 12.63 -1.79 -0.12
N SER A 519 12.02 -0.88 0.67
CA SER A 519 11.31 -1.26 1.89
C SER A 519 10.02 -2.02 1.58
N SER A 520 9.62 -2.93 2.48
CA SER A 520 8.41 -3.74 2.30
C SER A 520 7.16 -2.89 2.12
N VAL A 521 7.05 -1.79 2.87
CA VAL A 521 5.91 -0.86 2.84
C VAL A 521 5.67 -0.30 1.45
N PHE A 522 6.68 0.34 0.86
CA PHE A 522 6.53 1.00 -0.44
C PHE A 522 6.51 0.00 -1.60
N LEU A 523 7.17 -1.16 -1.46
CA LEU A 523 7.06 -2.26 -2.43
C LEU A 523 5.67 -2.91 -2.46
N GLU A 524 5.03 -3.09 -1.31
CA GLU A 524 3.67 -3.62 -1.24
C GLU A 524 2.67 -2.62 -1.80
N LEU A 525 2.83 -1.35 -1.44
CA LEU A 525 1.99 -0.26 -1.90
C LEU A 525 2.08 -0.09 -3.43
N SER A 526 3.28 -0.11 -3.99
CA SER A 526 3.49 -0.02 -5.46
C SER A 526 2.91 -1.23 -6.18
N ARG A 527 3.20 -2.45 -5.70
CA ARG A 527 2.70 -3.70 -6.32
C ARG A 527 1.18 -3.79 -6.34
N LYS A 528 0.51 -3.39 -5.27
CA LYS A 528 -0.96 -3.49 -5.18
C LYS A 528 -1.65 -2.51 -6.12
N VAL A 529 -1.16 -1.27 -6.19
CA VAL A 529 -1.72 -0.26 -7.10
C VAL A 529 -1.40 -0.60 -8.56
N ALA A 530 -0.20 -1.09 -8.87
CA ALA A 530 0.17 -1.50 -10.23
C ALA A 530 -0.62 -2.71 -10.74
N ARG A 531 -1.02 -3.64 -9.86
CA ARG A 531 -1.75 -4.87 -10.24
C ARG A 531 -3.25 -4.73 -10.32
N SER A 532 -3.83 -3.69 -9.71
CA SER A 532 -5.27 -3.55 -9.53
C SER A 532 -5.79 -2.28 -10.20
N GLU A 533 -6.43 -2.44 -11.36
CA GLU A 533 -7.06 -1.33 -12.08
C GLU A 533 -8.14 -0.63 -11.25
N THR A 534 -8.85 -1.37 -10.39
CA THR A 534 -9.90 -0.82 -9.52
C THR A 534 -9.32 0.07 -8.44
N THR A 535 -8.24 -0.38 -7.78
CA THR A 535 -7.47 0.40 -6.80
C THR A 535 -6.89 1.65 -7.46
N ARG A 536 -6.30 1.52 -8.65
CA ARG A 536 -5.80 2.64 -9.46
C ARG A 536 -6.89 3.68 -9.72
N ALA A 537 -8.02 3.25 -10.28
CA ALA A 537 -9.15 4.13 -10.57
C ALA A 537 -9.74 4.78 -9.32
N GLN A 538 -9.71 4.11 -8.16
CA GLN A 538 -10.18 4.67 -6.89
C GLN A 538 -9.22 5.74 -6.36
N VAL A 539 -7.92 5.48 -6.36
CA VAL A 539 -6.89 6.46 -6.01
C VAL A 539 -7.01 7.71 -6.89
N LEU A 540 -7.15 7.53 -8.21
CA LEU A 540 -7.35 8.63 -9.15
C LEU A 540 -8.62 9.44 -8.85
N ARG A 541 -9.74 8.77 -8.59
CA ARG A 541 -11.00 9.44 -8.18
C ARG A 541 -10.82 10.25 -6.91
N MET A 542 -10.15 9.69 -5.89
CA MET A 542 -9.88 10.40 -4.65
C MET A 542 -8.92 11.58 -4.85
N HIS A 543 -7.87 11.43 -5.66
CA HIS A 543 -6.95 12.51 -6.02
C HIS A 543 -7.71 13.67 -6.67
N VAL A 544 -8.55 13.39 -7.66
CA VAL A 544 -9.36 14.42 -8.34
C VAL A 544 -10.33 15.09 -7.37
N ALA A 545 -10.98 14.31 -6.48
CA ALA A 545 -11.89 14.85 -5.47
C ALA A 545 -11.16 15.76 -4.45
N TYR A 546 -10.00 15.32 -3.95
CA TYR A 546 -9.13 16.12 -3.08
C TYR A 546 -8.74 17.44 -3.74
N SER A 547 -8.20 17.37 -4.96
CA SER A 547 -7.78 18.55 -5.72
C SER A 547 -8.93 19.54 -5.94
N LYS A 548 -10.14 19.04 -6.24
CA LYS A 548 -11.35 19.87 -6.33
C LYS A 548 -11.68 20.58 -5.02
N GLN A 549 -11.55 19.89 -3.88
CA GLN A 549 -11.86 20.45 -2.57
C GLN A 549 -10.83 21.52 -2.14
N VAL A 550 -9.53 21.26 -2.33
CA VAL A 550 -8.46 22.24 -2.09
C VAL A 550 -8.68 23.49 -2.93
N LEU A 551 -9.01 23.32 -4.22
CA LEU A 551 -9.29 24.44 -5.12
C LEU A 551 -10.54 25.24 -4.74
N VAL A 552 -11.57 24.62 -4.16
CA VAL A 552 -12.76 25.34 -3.66
C VAL A 552 -12.43 26.15 -2.41
N ARG A 553 -11.50 25.68 -1.57
CA ARG A 553 -11.05 26.39 -0.37
C ARG A 553 -10.11 27.56 -0.70
N ALA A 554 -9.38 27.50 -1.83
CA ALA A 554 -8.66 28.65 -2.38
C ALA A 554 -9.68 29.73 -2.84
N SER A 555 -9.44 31.00 -2.52
CA SER A 555 -10.46 32.07 -2.47
C SER A 555 -11.45 32.10 -3.66
N ALA A 556 -12.74 32.25 -3.36
CA ALA A 556 -13.84 32.40 -4.32
C ALA A 556 -13.65 33.55 -5.33
N ALA A 557 -12.82 34.56 -5.02
CA ALA A 557 -12.49 35.67 -5.90
C ALA A 557 -11.62 35.26 -7.11
N VAL A 558 -10.85 34.16 -7.00
CA VAL A 558 -10.02 33.62 -8.10
C VAL A 558 -10.82 32.65 -8.98
N LEU A 559 -11.93 32.11 -8.47
CA LEU A 559 -12.69 31.01 -9.09
C LEU A 559 -13.81 31.45 -10.05
N ALA A 560 -14.11 32.75 -10.15
CA ALA A 560 -15.27 33.26 -10.90
C ALA A 560 -15.01 33.56 -12.39
N THR A 561 -13.81 33.31 -12.91
CA THR A 561 -13.48 33.54 -14.33
C THR A 561 -13.58 32.23 -15.13
N GLU A 562 -14.16 32.27 -16.34
CA GLU A 562 -14.23 31.12 -17.26
C GLU A 562 -12.82 30.54 -17.55
N GLU A 563 -11.80 31.38 -17.54
CA GLU A 563 -10.40 30.99 -17.72
C GLU A 563 -9.84 30.22 -16.51
N ALA A 564 -10.27 30.53 -15.28
CA ALA A 564 -9.94 29.74 -14.09
C ALA A 564 -10.62 28.35 -14.13
N THR A 565 -11.79 28.22 -14.77
CA THR A 565 -12.44 26.91 -14.96
C THR A 565 -11.71 26.03 -16.00
N ALA A 566 -11.12 26.62 -17.04
CA ALA A 566 -10.28 25.89 -18.01
C ALA A 566 -8.95 25.44 -17.40
N VAL A 567 -8.29 26.29 -16.60
CA VAL A 567 -7.11 25.90 -15.80
C VAL A 567 -7.46 24.82 -14.78
N ARG A 568 -8.66 24.87 -14.18
CA ARG A 568 -9.20 23.84 -13.28
C ARG A 568 -9.40 22.50 -13.99
N GLN A 569 -9.90 22.48 -15.23
CA GLN A 569 -10.02 21.25 -16.03
C GLN A 569 -8.65 20.70 -16.46
N ALA A 570 -7.68 21.56 -16.74
CA ALA A 570 -6.31 21.15 -17.09
C ALA A 570 -5.53 20.58 -15.89
N LEU A 571 -5.71 21.17 -14.69
CA LEU A 571 -5.05 20.73 -13.45
C LEU A 571 -5.78 19.56 -12.75
N ALA A 572 -7.06 19.33 -13.04
CA ALA A 572 -7.85 18.24 -12.46
C ALA A 572 -8.20 17.12 -13.47
N GLY A 573 -7.72 17.21 -14.72
CA GLY A 573 -7.90 16.20 -15.76
C GLY A 573 -6.77 15.17 -15.80
N PRO A 574 -6.89 14.11 -16.61
CA PRO A 574 -5.88 13.03 -16.71
C PRO A 574 -4.46 13.51 -17.02
N GLY A 575 -4.31 14.64 -17.74
CA GLY A 575 -3.01 15.24 -18.07
C GLY A 575 -2.26 15.87 -16.89
N ALA A 576 -2.90 16.11 -15.74
CA ALA A 576 -2.23 16.54 -14.51
C ALA A 576 -1.31 15.46 -13.92
N MET A 577 -1.49 14.22 -14.37
CA MET A 577 -0.81 13.03 -13.88
C MET A 577 0.54 12.77 -14.59
N ILE A 578 0.78 13.33 -15.77
CA ILE A 578 1.95 13.04 -16.63
C ILE A 578 3.17 13.93 -16.30
N GLY A 579 2.98 14.93 -15.43
CA GLY A 579 4.05 15.79 -14.94
C GLY A 579 3.72 17.29 -15.05
N PRO A 580 4.40 18.14 -14.25
CA PRO A 580 4.14 19.57 -14.20
C PRO A 580 4.39 20.24 -15.55
N THR A 581 5.32 19.78 -16.39
CA THR A 581 5.57 20.43 -17.68
C THR A 581 4.39 20.30 -18.64
N ALA A 582 3.70 19.16 -18.72
CA ALA A 582 2.52 19.01 -19.59
C ALA A 582 1.29 19.70 -19.00
N ALA A 583 1.06 19.56 -17.69
CA ALA A 583 -0.06 20.17 -16.98
C ALA A 583 0.07 21.71 -16.87
N LEU A 584 1.27 22.22 -16.54
CA LEU A 584 1.59 23.64 -16.63
C LEU A 584 1.69 24.10 -18.07
N THR A 585 2.14 23.34 -19.08
CA THR A 585 2.12 23.83 -20.47
C THR A 585 0.68 23.98 -20.98
N ALA A 586 -0.23 23.06 -20.60
CA ALA A 586 -1.66 23.21 -20.86
C ALA A 586 -2.26 24.39 -20.08
N ALA A 587 -1.99 24.50 -18.77
CA ALA A 587 -2.49 25.60 -17.94
C ALA A 587 -1.86 26.97 -18.26
N TYR A 588 -0.61 27.01 -18.73
CA TYR A 588 0.14 28.19 -19.13
C TYR A 588 -0.22 28.60 -20.55
N SER A 589 -0.51 27.67 -21.46
CA SER A 589 -1.09 27.98 -22.78
C SER A 589 -2.46 28.67 -22.63
N VAL A 590 -3.29 28.17 -21.72
CA VAL A 590 -4.59 28.76 -21.37
C VAL A 590 -4.44 30.07 -20.58
N GLY A 591 -3.58 30.11 -19.56
CA GLY A 591 -3.35 31.27 -18.68
C GLY A 591 -2.46 32.38 -19.24
N SER A 592 -1.65 32.12 -20.28
CA SER A 592 -0.81 33.12 -20.95
C SER A 592 -1.65 34.19 -21.66
N LYS A 593 -2.86 33.87 -22.12
CA LYS A 593 -3.82 34.85 -22.67
C LYS A 593 -4.38 35.76 -21.58
N THR A 594 -4.71 35.20 -20.41
CA THR A 594 -5.16 35.92 -19.21
C THR A 594 -4.07 36.83 -18.64
N MET A 595 -2.84 36.32 -18.55
CA MET A 595 -1.68 37.07 -18.03
C MET A 595 -1.30 38.20 -19.00
N LYS A 596 -1.32 37.96 -20.32
CA LYS A 596 -1.13 39.01 -21.34
C LYS A 596 -2.27 40.05 -21.37
N SER A 597 -3.49 39.67 -20.97
CA SER A 597 -4.66 40.57 -20.82
C SER A 597 -4.55 41.43 -19.55
N LEU A 598 -4.13 40.84 -18.43
CA LEU A 598 -3.96 41.52 -17.15
C LEU A 598 -2.75 42.46 -17.13
N PHE A 599 -1.66 42.13 -17.83
CA PHE A 599 -0.47 43.00 -17.95
C PHE A 599 -0.55 44.03 -19.08
N ARG A 600 -1.61 44.05 -19.91
CA ARG A 600 -1.81 45.10 -20.93
C ARG A 600 -2.66 46.28 -20.44
N ARG A 601 -2.96 46.35 -19.14
CA ARG A 601 -3.74 47.46 -18.55
C ARG A 601 -2.88 48.35 -17.64
N ALA A 602 -1.71 48.73 -18.12
CA ALA A 602 -0.90 49.80 -17.55
C ALA A 602 0.09 50.33 -18.59
N GLU A 603 -0.39 51.10 -19.58
CA GLU A 603 0.35 52.17 -20.25
C GLU A 603 -0.58 52.87 -21.27
N THR A 604 -0.60 54.20 -21.22
CA THR A 604 -1.44 55.11 -22.01
C THR A 604 -0.86 55.40 -23.40
N ASP A 605 -1.76 55.53 -24.38
CA ASP A 605 -1.69 56.23 -25.67
C ASP A 605 -0.42 56.12 -26.54
N GLY A 606 -0.59 55.50 -27.72
CA GLY A 606 0.34 55.55 -28.84
C GLY A 606 -0.19 54.79 -30.06
N LYS A 607 -0.50 55.51 -31.12
CA LYS A 607 -1.15 55.10 -32.38
C LYS A 607 -0.18 54.26 -33.26
N ILE A 608 -0.71 53.27 -34.01
CA ILE A 608 -0.42 52.90 -35.43
C ILE A 608 -0.33 51.37 -35.73
N GLU A 609 -1.24 50.98 -36.65
CA GLU A 609 -1.24 49.97 -37.73
C GLU A 609 -1.23 48.43 -37.51
N ALA A 610 -2.18 47.81 -38.24
CA ALA A 610 -2.29 46.39 -38.58
C ALA A 610 -1.34 46.00 -39.73
N PRO A 611 -1.12 44.69 -40.01
CA PRO A 611 -1.94 43.97 -40.98
C PRO A 611 -2.36 42.57 -40.46
N VAL A 612 -3.58 42.08 -40.73
CA VAL A 612 -4.06 41.42 -41.97
C VAL A 612 -3.20 40.20 -42.35
N ASP A 613 -3.61 38.99 -41.96
CA ASP A 613 -4.25 38.09 -42.94
C ASP A 613 -4.92 36.89 -42.25
N SER A 614 -6.06 36.53 -42.81
CA SER A 614 -6.97 35.49 -42.35
C SER A 614 -7.11 34.41 -43.42
N SER A 615 -7.13 33.15 -42.95
CA SER A 615 -7.72 31.95 -43.57
C SER A 615 -6.93 31.23 -44.68
N PRO A 616 -7.28 29.96 -45.01
CA PRO A 616 -7.99 28.94 -44.22
C PRO A 616 -7.30 27.56 -44.24
N ALA A 617 -7.92 26.61 -43.54
CA ALA A 617 -7.68 25.18 -43.58
C ALA A 617 -7.39 24.61 -44.98
N ALA A 618 -6.42 23.67 -45.03
CA ALA A 618 -6.23 22.75 -46.14
C ALA A 618 -6.19 21.32 -45.59
N GLU A 619 -6.91 20.47 -46.31
CA GLU A 619 -7.24 19.08 -46.07
C GLU A 619 -5.99 18.20 -45.90
N ALA A 620 -5.97 17.39 -44.85
CA ALA A 620 -5.06 16.26 -44.76
C ALA A 620 -5.71 15.08 -45.49
N THR A 621 -5.12 14.74 -46.64
CA THR A 621 -5.35 13.50 -47.38
C THR A 621 -4.94 12.31 -46.54
N ASP A 622 -5.85 11.33 -46.44
CA ASP A 622 -5.58 9.96 -46.00
C ASP A 622 -4.34 9.41 -46.70
N ASN A 623 -3.38 8.94 -45.90
CA ASN A 623 -2.51 7.85 -46.31
C ASN A 623 -2.07 7.08 -45.07
N ASP A 624 -2.73 5.95 -44.88
CA ASP A 624 -2.34 4.87 -44.00
C ASP A 624 -0.89 4.47 -44.26
N ASN A 625 -0.05 4.59 -43.23
CA ASN A 625 1.05 3.67 -43.05
C ASN A 625 1.22 3.41 -41.55
N ASN A 626 0.88 2.18 -41.19
CA ASN A 626 1.07 1.57 -39.88
C ASN A 626 2.51 1.74 -39.37
N SER A 627 2.66 2.58 -38.35
CA SER A 627 3.55 2.29 -37.24
C SER A 627 2.75 2.49 -35.97
N ALA A 628 2.36 1.38 -35.34
CA ALA A 628 1.81 1.37 -33.99
C ALA A 628 2.91 1.90 -33.04
N GLU A 629 2.93 3.21 -32.85
CA GLU A 629 3.46 3.77 -31.62
C GLU A 629 2.33 3.62 -30.61
N ASP A 630 2.51 2.67 -29.69
CA ASP A 630 1.73 2.58 -28.46
C ASP A 630 1.82 3.95 -27.76
N GLN A 631 0.81 4.80 -27.97
CA GLN A 631 0.52 5.90 -27.06
C GLN A 631 0.01 5.24 -25.78
N ASP A 632 0.94 4.83 -24.92
CA ASP A 632 0.64 4.36 -23.58
C ASP A 632 -0.30 5.36 -22.93
N ASP A 633 -1.48 4.88 -22.52
CA ASP A 633 -2.47 5.66 -21.78
C ASP A 633 -1.76 6.37 -20.62
N PRO A 634 -1.91 7.70 -20.45
CA PRO A 634 -1.24 8.45 -19.39
C PRO A 634 -1.57 7.94 -17.97
N GLU A 635 -2.70 7.26 -17.80
CA GLU A 635 -3.01 6.55 -16.56
C GLU A 635 -2.12 5.32 -16.35
N THR A 636 -1.52 4.74 -17.38
CA THR A 636 -0.64 3.56 -17.31
C THR A 636 0.79 3.96 -16.95
N LEU A 637 1.24 5.14 -17.41
CA LEU A 637 2.58 5.68 -17.12
C LEU A 637 2.80 6.12 -15.66
N VAL A 638 1.75 6.52 -14.94
CA VAL A 638 1.88 6.93 -13.53
C VAL A 638 2.14 5.75 -12.60
N PHE A 639 1.64 4.57 -12.96
CA PHE A 639 1.68 3.37 -12.12
C PHE A 639 2.57 2.26 -12.70
N SER A 640 3.23 2.51 -13.84
CA SER A 640 4.25 1.63 -14.42
C SER A 640 5.58 1.68 -13.67
N HIS A 641 5.88 2.83 -13.05
CA HIS A 641 7.10 3.10 -12.31
C HIS A 641 6.93 2.84 -10.81
N THR A 642 8.06 2.67 -10.13
CA THR A 642 8.08 2.70 -8.65
C THR A 642 7.67 4.09 -8.14
N ILE A 643 7.16 4.15 -6.90
CA ILE A 643 6.48 5.35 -6.37
C ILE A 643 7.35 6.62 -6.42
N PHE A 644 8.68 6.48 -6.26
CA PHE A 644 9.61 7.60 -6.19
C PHE A 644 10.57 7.68 -7.40
N GLU A 645 10.44 6.81 -8.39
CA GLU A 645 11.39 6.66 -9.51
C GLU A 645 11.62 7.99 -10.24
N LEU A 646 10.51 8.67 -10.55
CA LEU A 646 10.51 9.96 -11.20
C LEU A 646 11.20 11.02 -10.33
N GLN A 647 10.89 11.07 -9.03
CA GLN A 647 11.49 12.04 -8.12
C GLN A 647 12.99 11.81 -7.92
N ILE A 648 13.42 10.54 -7.86
CA ILE A 648 14.84 10.17 -7.81
C ILE A 648 15.55 10.66 -9.07
N ALA A 649 14.96 10.43 -10.25
CA ALA A 649 15.51 10.89 -11.53
C ALA A 649 15.58 12.42 -11.60
N GLU A 650 14.51 13.13 -11.22
CA GLU A 650 14.45 14.60 -11.21
C GLU A 650 15.50 15.22 -10.28
N LEU A 651 15.68 14.69 -9.06
CA LEU A 651 16.67 15.20 -8.10
C LEU A 651 18.11 14.98 -8.60
N LYS A 652 18.41 13.79 -9.16
CA LYS A 652 19.72 13.48 -9.76
C LYS A 652 20.01 14.33 -11.01
N ALA A 653 19.00 14.54 -11.85
CA ALA A 653 19.11 15.39 -13.04
C ALA A 653 19.36 16.85 -12.65
N LEU A 654 18.68 17.35 -11.61
CA LEU A 654 18.89 18.70 -11.08
C LEU A 654 20.31 18.87 -10.53
N ALA A 655 20.80 17.91 -9.74
CA ALA A 655 22.18 17.91 -9.24
C ALA A 655 23.20 18.00 -10.38
N SER A 656 23.01 17.20 -11.43
CA SER A 656 23.86 17.20 -12.63
C SER A 656 23.79 18.53 -13.38
N THR A 657 22.59 19.10 -13.52
CA THR A 657 22.36 20.40 -14.21
C THR A 657 23.04 21.56 -13.48
N LEU A 658 22.98 21.57 -12.14
CA LEU A 658 23.64 22.60 -11.33
C LEU A 658 25.17 22.50 -11.41
N LEU A 659 25.73 21.30 -11.38
CA LEU A 659 27.16 21.07 -11.58
C LEU A 659 27.62 21.51 -12.97
N GLU A 660 26.86 21.16 -14.01
CA GLU A 660 27.14 21.54 -15.39
C GLU A 660 27.09 23.07 -15.57
N ALA A 661 26.08 23.73 -14.98
CA ALA A 661 25.98 25.19 -15.00
C ALA A 661 27.15 25.86 -14.26
N GLY A 662 27.56 25.32 -13.11
CA GLY A 662 28.76 25.76 -12.38
C GLY A 662 30.02 25.60 -13.24
N LYS A 663 30.24 24.41 -13.81
CA LYS A 663 31.35 24.15 -14.74
C LYS A 663 31.34 25.13 -15.90
N ASN A 664 30.20 25.39 -16.52
CA ASN A 664 30.10 26.34 -17.63
C ASN A 664 30.48 27.76 -17.21
N ALA A 665 30.15 28.19 -15.99
CA ALA A 665 30.63 29.46 -15.45
C ALA A 665 32.16 29.48 -15.26
N LEU A 666 32.75 28.36 -14.79
CA LEU A 666 34.20 28.22 -14.68
C LEU A 666 34.88 28.27 -16.05
N VAL A 667 34.39 27.48 -17.01
CA VAL A 667 34.93 27.38 -18.36
C VAL A 667 34.91 28.73 -19.06
N ARG A 668 33.82 29.51 -18.99
CA ARG A 668 33.79 30.87 -19.55
C ARG A 668 34.85 31.80 -18.95
N THR A 669 35.14 31.64 -17.67
CA THR A 669 36.20 32.42 -17.00
C THR A 669 37.57 32.01 -17.55
N VAL A 670 37.80 30.71 -17.71
CA VAL A 670 39.04 30.19 -18.28
C VAL A 670 39.19 30.54 -19.75
N GLU A 671 38.15 30.41 -20.58
CA GLU A 671 38.18 30.74 -22.01
C GLU A 671 38.54 32.22 -22.23
N ARG A 672 38.02 33.13 -21.40
CA ARG A 672 38.42 34.54 -21.44
C ARG A 672 39.91 34.72 -21.14
N ASP A 673 40.42 34.04 -20.12
CA ASP A 673 41.82 34.14 -19.72
C ASP A 673 42.75 33.44 -20.75
N VAL A 674 42.28 32.37 -21.39
CA VAL A 674 42.95 31.67 -22.50
C VAL A 674 42.95 32.52 -23.77
N GLU A 675 41.91 33.30 -24.04
CA GLU A 675 41.88 34.23 -25.18
C GLU A 675 42.86 35.41 -24.96
N ASN A 676 43.01 35.88 -23.72
CA ASN A 676 44.07 36.84 -23.38
C ASN A 676 45.45 36.20 -23.56
N TYR A 677 45.62 34.95 -23.14
CA TYR A 677 46.85 34.18 -23.35
C TYR A 677 47.17 34.03 -24.85
N ARG A 678 46.18 33.67 -25.68
CA ARG A 678 46.30 33.58 -27.15
C ARG A 678 46.74 34.89 -27.80
N SER A 679 46.28 36.02 -27.29
CA SER A 679 46.58 37.35 -27.82
C SER A 679 47.85 37.97 -27.23
N SER A 680 48.58 37.23 -26.39
CA SER A 680 49.74 37.77 -25.67
C SER A 680 50.95 37.94 -26.59
N PRO A 681 51.71 39.05 -26.47
CA PRO A 681 52.85 39.31 -27.34
C PRO A 681 54.01 38.31 -27.16
N PHE A 682 54.05 37.53 -26.06
CA PHE A 682 55.12 36.54 -25.85
C PHE A 682 55.16 35.46 -26.94
N TRP A 683 54.05 35.22 -27.65
CA TRP A 683 54.00 34.27 -28.76
C TRP A 683 54.86 34.68 -29.95
N THR A 684 55.12 35.98 -30.13
CA THR A 684 55.78 36.54 -31.32
C THR A 684 57.04 37.36 -30.99
N GLU A 685 57.22 37.79 -29.74
CA GLU A 685 58.43 38.50 -29.31
C GLU A 685 59.68 37.61 -29.38
N THR A 686 60.67 38.02 -30.19
CA THR A 686 62.00 37.42 -30.27
C THR A 686 62.97 38.21 -29.38
N TYR A 687 63.49 37.59 -28.32
CA TYR A 687 64.56 38.16 -27.50
C TYR A 687 65.93 37.70 -28.02
N ASP A 688 66.94 38.58 -27.92
CA ASP A 688 68.32 38.34 -28.36
C ASP A 688 69.00 37.22 -27.54
N ASP A 689 69.63 36.27 -28.23
CA ASP A 689 70.16 34.97 -27.78
C ASP A 689 71.32 35.01 -26.73
N ASN A 690 71.66 36.15 -26.14
CA ASN A 690 72.83 36.25 -25.24
C ASN A 690 72.51 36.28 -23.73
N ALA A 691 71.29 35.89 -23.34
CA ALA A 691 70.92 35.71 -21.93
C ALA A 691 70.21 34.36 -21.71
N ASP A 692 70.84 33.29 -22.18
CA ASP A 692 70.46 31.91 -21.87
C ASP A 692 70.22 31.73 -20.35
N GLU A 693 69.11 31.05 -20.03
CA GLU A 693 68.61 30.66 -18.70
C GLU A 693 67.81 31.66 -17.84
N LYS A 694 67.70 32.96 -18.16
CA LYS A 694 67.03 33.93 -17.25
C LYS A 694 65.64 34.44 -17.63
N GLN A 695 65.05 33.99 -18.73
CA GLN A 695 63.77 34.57 -19.24
C GLN A 695 62.70 33.54 -19.65
N ILE A 696 62.87 32.26 -19.32
CA ILE A 696 61.67 31.41 -19.14
C ILE A 696 61.01 31.93 -17.87
N VAL A 697 59.73 32.32 -17.93
CA VAL A 697 58.98 32.55 -16.69
C VAL A 697 59.01 31.22 -15.98
N THR A 698 59.73 31.09 -14.87
CA THR A 698 59.93 29.81 -14.15
C THR A 698 58.62 29.24 -13.55
N GLY A 699 57.47 29.77 -13.95
CA GLY A 699 56.13 29.38 -13.56
C GLY A 699 55.12 29.63 -14.69
N VAL A 700 53.84 29.48 -14.36
CA VAL A 700 52.72 29.63 -15.31
C VAL A 700 52.67 31.06 -15.86
N SER A 701 52.37 31.19 -17.16
CA SER A 701 52.13 32.47 -17.83
C SER A 701 51.13 33.34 -17.06
N CYS A 702 51.37 34.65 -16.98
CA CYS A 702 50.65 35.52 -16.06
C CYS A 702 49.14 35.62 -16.41
N GLU A 703 48.80 35.45 -17.67
CA GLU A 703 47.43 35.38 -18.20
C GLU A 703 46.70 34.11 -17.74
N LEU A 704 47.41 32.99 -17.58
CA LEU A 704 46.86 31.70 -17.15
C LEU A 704 46.94 31.46 -15.64
N ALA A 705 47.83 32.16 -14.92
CA ALA A 705 48.06 31.95 -13.50
C ALA A 705 46.78 32.11 -12.65
N GLY A 706 45.94 33.09 -12.99
CA GLY A 706 44.66 33.34 -12.34
C GLY A 706 43.66 32.18 -12.52
N CYS A 707 43.47 31.74 -13.76
CA CYS A 707 42.51 30.69 -14.08
C CYS A 707 42.96 29.32 -13.56
N TYR A 708 44.26 29.01 -13.60
CA TYR A 708 44.79 27.76 -13.04
C TYR A 708 44.67 27.70 -11.52
N THR A 709 44.90 28.84 -10.83
CA THR A 709 44.68 28.95 -9.38
C THR A 709 43.21 28.74 -9.04
N LEU A 710 42.30 29.34 -9.81
CA LEU A 710 40.86 29.15 -9.63
C LEU A 710 40.47 27.68 -9.84
N VAL A 711 40.88 27.06 -10.95
CA VAL A 711 40.60 25.64 -11.24
C VAL A 711 41.14 24.74 -10.13
N ARG A 712 42.38 24.98 -9.67
CA ARG A 712 42.98 24.25 -8.55
C ARG A 712 42.13 24.36 -7.28
N ASN A 713 41.73 25.57 -6.91
CA ASN A 713 40.94 25.79 -5.70
C ASN A 713 39.56 25.13 -5.80
N VAL A 714 38.91 25.18 -6.96
CA VAL A 714 37.62 24.52 -7.20
C VAL A 714 37.76 23.00 -7.12
N LEU A 715 38.78 22.41 -7.76
CA LEU A 715 39.01 20.97 -7.71
C LEU A 715 39.37 20.48 -6.30
N LEU A 716 40.17 21.23 -5.55
CA LEU A 716 40.47 20.92 -4.14
C LEU A 716 39.21 21.01 -3.27
N CYS A 717 38.41 22.07 -3.47
CA CYS A 717 37.13 22.25 -2.79
C CYS A 717 36.17 21.09 -3.10
N ALA A 718 36.03 20.72 -4.36
CA ALA A 718 35.19 19.60 -4.80
C ALA A 718 35.68 18.26 -4.22
N ARG A 719 36.99 18.01 -4.15
CA ARG A 719 37.50 16.78 -3.51
C ARG A 719 37.19 16.71 -2.02
N LYS A 720 37.14 17.86 -1.35
CA LYS A 720 36.79 17.92 0.08
C LYS A 720 35.29 17.80 0.30
N LEU A 721 34.47 18.43 -0.54
CA LEU A 721 33.06 18.68 -0.24
C LEU A 721 32.06 17.97 -1.16
N LEU A 722 32.46 17.39 -2.30
CA LEU A 722 31.52 16.76 -3.25
C LEU A 722 31.51 15.24 -3.08
N VAL A 723 30.32 14.65 -3.09
CA VAL A 723 30.15 13.18 -3.07
C VAL A 723 30.86 12.52 -4.26
N SER A 724 31.46 11.34 -4.03
CA SER A 724 32.32 10.64 -4.98
C SER A 724 31.63 10.31 -6.31
N GLU A 725 30.32 10.00 -6.27
CA GLU A 725 29.49 9.72 -7.45
C GLU A 725 29.40 10.93 -8.41
N CYS A 726 29.41 12.15 -7.88
CA CYS A 726 29.29 13.38 -8.64
C CYS A 726 30.65 13.93 -9.11
N TRP A 727 31.76 13.47 -8.54
CA TRP A 727 33.11 13.93 -8.88
C TRP A 727 33.43 13.80 -10.38
N PRO A 728 33.23 12.64 -11.05
CA PRO A 728 33.48 12.49 -12.47
C PRO A 728 32.70 13.45 -13.36
N ALA A 729 31.49 13.86 -12.95
CA ALA A 729 30.64 14.76 -13.71
C ALA A 729 31.20 16.20 -13.75
N LEU A 730 31.99 16.59 -12.74
CA LEU A 730 32.60 17.92 -12.69
C LEU A 730 33.94 17.99 -13.44
N TRP A 731 34.90 17.12 -13.09
CA TRP A 731 36.28 17.31 -13.56
C TRP A 731 36.52 16.80 -14.98
N LYS A 732 35.84 15.74 -15.44
CA LYS A 732 36.07 15.15 -16.77
C LYS A 732 35.69 16.13 -17.89
N PRO A 733 34.49 16.76 -17.87
CA PRO A 733 34.13 17.71 -18.91
C PRO A 733 34.94 19.01 -18.80
N LEU A 734 35.33 19.41 -17.59
CA LEU A 734 36.24 20.55 -17.39
C LEU A 734 37.61 20.31 -18.04
N ALA A 735 38.20 19.12 -17.82
CA ALA A 735 39.47 18.76 -18.45
C ALA A 735 39.38 18.76 -19.98
N SER A 736 38.28 18.25 -20.55
CA SER A 736 38.05 18.28 -21.99
C SER A 736 37.89 19.69 -22.55
N ALA A 737 37.18 20.58 -21.84
CA ALA A 737 37.00 21.96 -22.27
C ALA A 737 38.34 22.74 -22.27
N LEU A 738 39.16 22.52 -21.23
CA LEU A 738 40.49 23.11 -21.13
C LEU A 738 41.45 22.58 -22.21
N ASP A 739 41.39 21.29 -22.52
CA ASP A 739 42.17 20.68 -23.61
C ASP A 739 41.90 21.38 -24.94
N ASN A 740 40.61 21.53 -25.28
CA ASN A 740 40.20 22.17 -26.52
C ASN A 740 40.58 23.66 -26.57
N ALA A 741 40.33 24.41 -25.49
CA ALA A 741 40.60 25.84 -25.45
C ALA A 741 42.10 26.15 -25.57
N LEU A 742 42.95 25.41 -24.85
CA LEU A 742 44.40 25.61 -24.89
C LEU A 742 45.02 25.10 -26.19
N PHE A 743 44.50 24.00 -26.75
CA PHE A 743 44.91 23.54 -28.08
C PHE A 743 44.58 24.59 -29.15
N ASP A 744 43.37 25.16 -29.12
CA ASP A 744 42.95 26.19 -30.08
C ASP A 744 43.77 27.49 -29.94
N ALA A 745 44.12 27.89 -28.71
CA ALA A 745 44.99 29.03 -28.45
C ALA A 745 46.35 28.90 -29.14
N PHE A 746 46.94 27.69 -29.15
CA PHE A 746 48.20 27.44 -29.88
C PHE A 746 47.97 27.28 -31.40
N TYR A 747 46.99 26.48 -31.80
CA TYR A 747 46.80 26.08 -33.19
C TYR A 747 46.35 27.23 -34.09
N ASN A 748 45.65 28.23 -33.53
CA ASN A 748 45.15 29.41 -34.24
C ASN A 748 45.55 30.67 -33.47
N PRO A 749 46.80 31.16 -33.58
CA PRO A 749 47.24 32.35 -32.85
C PRO A 749 46.54 33.63 -33.34
N ALA A 750 46.44 34.65 -32.48
CA ALA A 750 45.85 35.94 -32.85
C ALA A 750 46.71 36.62 -33.93
N VAL A 751 46.09 37.01 -35.05
CA VAL A 751 46.81 37.60 -36.19
C VAL A 751 47.27 39.02 -35.83
N THR A 752 48.56 39.19 -35.56
CA THR A 752 49.21 40.52 -35.50
C THR A 752 49.88 40.83 -36.84
N GLU A 753 49.73 42.08 -37.31
CA GLU A 753 50.06 42.51 -38.68
C GLU A 753 51.52 42.29 -39.13
N ASP A 754 52.47 41.99 -38.24
CA ASP A 754 53.91 41.94 -38.57
C ASP A 754 54.63 40.59 -38.36
N SER A 755 54.01 39.53 -37.83
CA SER A 755 54.65 38.21 -37.80
C SER A 755 53.65 37.07 -37.57
N SER A 756 53.43 36.22 -38.58
CA SER A 756 52.63 34.99 -38.48
C SER A 756 53.38 33.84 -37.80
N GLN A 757 54.47 34.11 -37.08
CA GLN A 757 55.48 33.12 -36.71
C GLN A 757 55.67 33.08 -35.19
N LEU A 758 55.49 31.88 -34.63
CA LEU A 758 55.63 31.59 -33.20
C LEU A 758 57.12 31.63 -32.80
N SER A 759 57.41 32.16 -31.60
CA SER A 759 58.77 32.19 -31.04
C SER A 759 59.14 30.86 -30.36
N CYS A 760 60.44 30.49 -30.36
CA CYS A 760 60.95 29.30 -29.65
C CYS A 760 60.69 29.39 -28.14
N ALA A 761 60.77 30.61 -27.57
CA ALA A 761 60.43 30.87 -26.17
C ALA A 761 58.94 30.60 -25.88
N GLY A 762 58.03 31.00 -26.78
CA GLY A 762 56.60 30.73 -26.67
C GLY A 762 56.24 29.24 -26.72
N GLU A 763 56.90 28.46 -27.59
CA GLU A 763 56.73 27.00 -27.63
C GLU A 763 57.16 26.32 -26.32
N ARG A 764 58.31 26.73 -25.77
CA ARG A 764 58.81 26.19 -24.49
C ARG A 764 57.90 26.60 -23.32
N GLN A 765 57.40 27.84 -23.31
CA GLN A 765 56.49 28.33 -22.28
C GLN A 765 55.14 27.58 -22.30
N PHE A 766 54.58 27.32 -23.49
CA PHE A 766 53.36 26.53 -23.63
C PHE A 766 53.50 25.12 -23.04
N VAL A 767 54.64 24.46 -23.27
CA VAL A 767 54.93 23.14 -22.69
C VAL A 767 54.94 23.18 -21.16
N GLU A 768 55.55 24.20 -20.55
CA GLU A 768 55.56 24.36 -19.09
C GLU A 768 54.17 24.72 -18.52
N ASP A 769 53.38 25.53 -19.24
CA ASP A 769 52.00 25.85 -18.86
C ASP A 769 51.11 24.58 -18.85
N ILE A 770 51.20 23.73 -19.88
CA ILE A 770 50.46 22.46 -19.92
C ILE A 770 50.93 21.49 -18.81
N LYS A 771 52.24 21.41 -18.51
CA LYS A 771 52.74 20.62 -17.37
C LYS A 771 52.16 21.12 -16.05
N ALA A 772 52.08 22.42 -15.85
CA ALA A 772 51.47 23.02 -14.66
C ALA A 772 49.97 22.70 -14.56
N LEU A 773 49.23 22.71 -15.69
CA LEU A 773 47.83 22.32 -15.72
C LEU A 773 47.63 20.85 -15.33
N VAL A 774 48.46 19.94 -15.86
CA VAL A 774 48.42 18.52 -15.50
C VAL A 774 48.71 18.34 -14.00
N ALA A 775 49.61 19.14 -13.43
CA ALA A 775 49.88 19.16 -11.99
C ALA A 775 48.64 19.60 -11.19
N VAL A 776 47.85 20.57 -11.68
CA VAL A 776 46.60 21.01 -11.02
C VAL A 776 45.58 19.87 -10.91
N PHE A 777 45.37 19.09 -11.97
CA PHE A 777 44.42 17.97 -11.94
C PHE A 777 44.91 16.78 -11.10
N THR A 778 46.23 16.63 -10.93
CA THR A 778 46.83 15.57 -10.11
C THR A 778 47.03 15.98 -8.65
N ALA A 779 47.01 17.28 -8.33
CA ALA A 779 47.24 17.83 -7.00
C ALA A 779 46.29 17.25 -5.94
N GLY A 780 46.76 16.37 -5.06
CA GLY A 780 45.96 15.71 -4.02
C GLY A 780 45.36 14.34 -4.41
N SER A 781 45.78 13.75 -5.53
CA SER A 781 45.48 12.37 -5.92
C SER A 781 46.77 11.56 -5.98
N SER A 782 46.78 10.35 -5.42
CA SER A 782 47.91 9.42 -5.56
C SER A 782 47.97 8.78 -6.96
N LYS A 783 46.89 8.88 -7.74
CA LYS A 783 46.81 8.39 -9.11
C LYS A 783 47.16 9.50 -10.10
N ALA A 784 48.03 9.17 -11.06
CA ALA A 784 48.33 10.04 -12.20
C ALA A 784 47.08 10.29 -13.05
N LEU A 785 46.99 11.47 -13.67
CA LEU A 785 45.91 11.81 -14.59
C LEU A 785 45.94 10.82 -15.77
N PRO A 786 44.84 10.08 -16.05
CA PRO A 786 44.82 9.14 -17.16
C PRO A 786 45.21 9.83 -18.47
N ARG A 787 45.99 9.13 -19.31
CA ARG A 787 46.41 9.64 -20.63
C ARG A 787 45.23 9.93 -21.57
N SER A 788 44.02 9.50 -21.21
CA SER A 788 42.80 9.79 -21.94
C SER A 788 42.29 11.23 -21.83
N TYR A 789 42.87 12.04 -20.93
CA TYR A 789 42.47 13.43 -20.71
C TYR A 789 43.63 14.39 -21.00
N LEU A 790 43.28 15.60 -21.46
CA LEU A 790 44.22 16.57 -22.01
C LEU A 790 45.01 15.98 -23.20
N ARG A 791 44.33 15.23 -24.09
CA ARG A 791 44.97 14.46 -25.16
C ARG A 791 45.58 15.39 -26.20
N LEU A 792 44.83 16.39 -26.67
CA LEU A 792 45.24 17.26 -27.76
C LEU A 792 46.47 18.08 -27.35
N THR A 793 46.40 18.70 -26.17
CA THR A 793 47.50 19.51 -25.62
C THR A 793 48.72 18.66 -25.26
N ARG A 794 48.54 17.44 -24.73
CA ARG A 794 49.69 16.55 -24.41
C ARG A 794 50.36 15.97 -25.64
N GLU A 795 49.60 15.59 -26.67
CA GLU A 795 50.17 15.15 -27.96
C GLU A 795 50.87 16.31 -28.67
N LEU A 796 50.31 17.52 -28.59
CA LEU A 796 50.97 18.74 -29.06
C LEU A 796 52.30 18.98 -28.32
N CYS A 797 52.32 18.95 -26.98
CA CYS A 797 53.56 19.05 -26.22
C CYS A 797 54.56 17.94 -26.57
N HIS A 798 54.09 16.71 -26.81
CA HIS A 798 54.96 15.63 -27.26
C HIS A 798 55.64 15.95 -28.60
N LEU A 799 54.86 16.46 -29.57
CA LEU A 799 55.38 16.91 -30.86
C LEU A 799 56.33 18.10 -30.71
N LEU A 800 56.11 19.02 -29.77
CA LEU A 800 56.99 20.16 -29.47
C LEU A 800 58.27 19.76 -28.72
N GLU A 801 58.27 18.66 -27.98
CA GLU A 801 59.45 18.14 -27.26
C GLU A 801 60.26 17.14 -28.10
N MET A 802 59.71 16.62 -29.21
CA MET A 802 60.39 15.65 -30.08
C MET A 802 61.71 16.18 -30.67
N PRO A 803 62.76 15.37 -30.88
CA PRO A 803 63.96 15.84 -31.57
C PRO A 803 63.67 16.25 -33.03
N ALA A 804 64.26 17.36 -33.50
CA ALA A 804 64.01 17.91 -34.84
C ALA A 804 64.29 16.91 -35.98
N ALA A 805 65.24 15.98 -35.80
CA ALA A 805 65.50 14.90 -36.76
C ALA A 805 64.28 13.98 -36.92
N ARG A 806 63.70 13.50 -35.81
CA ARG A 806 62.51 12.65 -35.83
C ARG A 806 61.27 13.39 -36.33
N LEU A 807 61.15 14.68 -35.99
CA LEU A 807 60.04 15.50 -36.46
C LEU A 807 60.08 15.72 -37.97
N ARG A 808 61.27 15.86 -38.57
CA ARG A 808 61.45 15.89 -40.04
C ARG A 808 61.08 14.56 -40.70
N ASP A 809 61.37 13.42 -40.05
CA ASP A 809 60.99 12.11 -40.56
C ASP A 809 59.46 11.94 -40.56
N VAL A 810 58.78 12.38 -39.48
CA VAL A 810 57.32 12.40 -39.40
C VAL A 810 56.72 13.35 -40.44
N PHE A 811 57.28 14.55 -40.60
CA PHE A 811 56.84 15.53 -41.59
C PHE A 811 56.98 15.02 -43.04
N ARG A 812 58.12 14.38 -43.35
CA ARG A 812 58.38 13.80 -44.67
C ARG A 812 57.46 12.61 -44.95
N ALA A 813 57.26 11.72 -43.97
CA ALA A 813 56.34 10.59 -44.10
C ALA A 813 54.89 11.03 -44.38
N LEU A 814 54.45 12.14 -43.78
CA LEU A 814 53.11 12.70 -44.02
C LEU A 814 53.03 13.50 -45.34
N GLY A 815 54.12 14.12 -45.78
CA GLY A 815 54.20 14.92 -47.01
C GLY A 815 54.32 14.09 -48.29
N ASP A 816 55.14 13.03 -48.27
CA ASP A 816 55.37 12.15 -49.42
C ASP A 816 54.08 11.38 -49.79
N GLU A 817 53.26 11.01 -48.80
CA GLU A 817 51.96 10.34 -48.96
C GLU A 817 50.82 11.28 -49.42
N ALA A 818 50.92 12.60 -49.17
CA ALA A 818 49.92 13.59 -49.59
C ALA A 818 50.06 14.02 -51.07
N THR A 819 51.24 13.80 -51.67
CA THR A 819 51.54 14.15 -53.07
C THR A 819 51.33 13.01 -54.07
N ALA A 820 51.07 11.78 -53.60
CA ALA A 820 50.71 10.68 -54.48
C ALA A 820 49.26 10.87 -54.98
N GLU A 821 49.04 10.94 -56.29
CA GLU A 821 47.72 11.13 -56.95
C GLU A 821 46.74 9.94 -56.78
N SER A 822 46.80 9.21 -55.68
CA SER A 822 45.83 8.20 -55.30
C SER A 822 45.40 8.53 -53.88
N GLU A 823 44.09 8.53 -53.60
CA GLU A 823 43.55 8.64 -52.24
C GLU A 823 44.27 7.63 -51.33
N ALA A 824 45.33 8.08 -50.64
CA ALA A 824 45.99 7.26 -49.65
C ALA A 824 44.93 6.92 -48.58
N PRO A 825 44.73 5.64 -48.23
CA PRO A 825 43.72 5.28 -47.25
C PRO A 825 44.12 5.97 -45.96
N VAL A 826 43.20 6.78 -45.40
CA VAL A 826 43.38 7.51 -44.14
C VAL A 826 43.98 6.61 -43.03
N GLU A 827 43.73 5.29 -43.10
CA GLU A 827 44.31 4.23 -42.27
C GLU A 827 45.85 4.14 -42.25
N GLN A 828 46.53 4.40 -43.38
CA GLN A 828 48.01 4.37 -43.46
C GLN A 828 48.63 5.61 -42.78
N LEU A 829 48.02 6.78 -42.98
CA LEU A 829 48.45 8.01 -42.30
C LEU A 829 48.20 7.94 -40.79
N THR A 830 47.07 7.35 -40.36
CA THR A 830 46.80 7.15 -38.93
C THR A 830 47.77 6.15 -38.29
N THR A 831 48.13 5.05 -38.96
CA THR A 831 49.07 4.06 -38.41
C THR A 831 50.50 4.62 -38.25
N ILE A 832 50.93 5.52 -39.15
CA ILE A 832 52.21 6.25 -39.01
C ILE A 832 52.18 7.19 -37.79
N LEU A 833 51.07 7.90 -37.57
CA LEU A 833 50.89 8.78 -36.42
C LEU A 833 50.84 7.98 -35.10
N GLU A 834 50.12 6.86 -35.08
CA GLU A 834 50.03 5.96 -33.93
C GLU A 834 51.41 5.39 -33.54
N ALA A 835 52.24 5.03 -34.54
CA ALA A 835 53.62 4.58 -34.32
C ALA A 835 54.52 5.67 -33.70
N CYS A 836 54.16 6.95 -33.91
CA CYS A 836 54.83 8.11 -33.33
C CYS A 836 54.23 8.55 -31.98
N GLY A 837 53.24 7.82 -31.45
CA GLY A 837 52.60 8.12 -30.18
C GLY A 837 51.54 9.24 -30.25
N VAL A 838 51.05 9.57 -31.44
CA VAL A 838 49.99 10.56 -31.69
C VAL A 838 48.71 9.82 -32.08
N PHE A 839 47.64 9.97 -31.31
CA PHE A 839 46.40 9.20 -31.47
C PHE A 839 45.17 10.07 -31.71
N SER A 840 45.24 11.36 -31.38
CA SER A 840 44.08 12.26 -31.30
C SER A 840 44.16 13.40 -32.32
N LEU A 841 45.36 13.80 -32.73
CA LEU A 841 45.57 14.85 -33.74
C LEU A 841 45.37 14.30 -35.16
N THR A 842 44.74 15.10 -36.02
CA THR A 842 44.58 14.77 -37.44
C THR A 842 45.90 14.97 -38.21
N PRO A 843 46.13 14.23 -39.32
CA PRO A 843 47.32 14.40 -40.15
C PRO A 843 47.58 15.86 -40.56
N ALA A 844 46.52 16.59 -40.92
CA ALA A 844 46.63 18.01 -41.28
C ALA A 844 47.07 18.90 -40.11
N GLN A 845 46.58 18.64 -38.89
CA GLN A 845 47.01 19.35 -37.69
C GLN A 845 48.48 19.09 -37.40
N VAL A 846 48.93 17.83 -37.48
CA VAL A 846 50.33 17.45 -37.24
C VAL A 846 51.27 18.09 -38.27
N VAL A 847 50.90 18.09 -39.55
CA VAL A 847 51.68 18.76 -40.61
C VAL A 847 51.85 20.25 -40.30
N ARG A 848 50.76 20.96 -39.93
CA ARG A 848 50.81 22.38 -39.59
C ARG A 848 51.70 22.66 -38.36
N ILE A 849 51.57 21.86 -37.30
CA ILE A 849 52.40 21.98 -36.09
C ILE A 849 53.88 21.71 -36.41
N CYS A 850 54.17 20.73 -37.27
CA CYS A 850 55.52 20.44 -37.70
C CYS A 850 56.11 21.55 -38.58
N THR A 851 55.33 22.17 -39.47
CA THR A 851 55.79 23.31 -40.27
C THR A 851 56.18 24.50 -39.41
N THR A 852 55.33 24.86 -38.43
CA THR A 852 55.61 26.00 -37.54
C THR A 852 56.89 25.79 -36.76
N ARG A 853 57.14 24.57 -36.26
CA ARG A 853 58.34 24.25 -35.48
C ARG A 853 59.62 24.16 -36.32
N LEU A 854 59.55 23.58 -37.52
CA LEU A 854 60.71 23.44 -38.40
C LEU A 854 61.17 24.78 -38.98
N ASP A 855 60.24 25.71 -39.22
CA ASP A 855 60.55 27.08 -39.65
C ASP A 855 61.27 27.89 -38.57
N VAL A 856 60.94 27.65 -37.29
CA VAL A 856 61.64 28.26 -36.13
C VAL A 856 63.09 27.76 -36.03
N HIS A 857 63.32 26.45 -36.15
CA HIS A 857 64.65 25.86 -35.99
C HIS A 857 65.59 26.12 -37.18
N GLY A 858 65.03 26.35 -38.39
CA GLY A 858 65.78 26.79 -39.57
C GLY A 858 66.37 28.21 -39.44
N ARG A 859 65.92 29.01 -38.47
CA ARG A 859 66.40 30.38 -38.22
C ARG A 859 67.44 30.49 -37.11
N GLU A 860 67.34 29.68 -36.05
CA GLU A 860 68.40 29.57 -35.02
C GLU A 860 69.74 29.08 -35.61
N THR A 861 69.66 28.22 -36.64
CA THR A 861 70.84 27.73 -37.36
C THR A 861 71.44 28.75 -38.32
N THR A 862 70.69 29.77 -38.76
CA THR A 862 71.22 30.84 -39.63
C THR A 862 71.73 32.05 -38.85
N THR A 863 71.23 32.28 -37.63
CA THR A 863 71.69 33.35 -36.72
C THR A 863 72.91 32.97 -35.87
N SER A 864 73.11 31.68 -35.54
CA SER A 864 74.33 31.20 -34.86
C SER A 864 75.59 31.09 -35.75
N LEU A 865 75.48 31.47 -37.04
CA LEU A 865 76.56 31.43 -38.03
C LEU A 865 77.00 32.83 -38.52
N ALA A 866 76.59 33.90 -37.83
CA ALA A 866 77.02 35.29 -38.10
C ALA A 866 78.03 35.80 -37.07
#